data_AF-A0A090WIA2-F1
#
_entry.id   AF-A0A090WIA2-F1
#
_cell.length_a   1.000
_cell.length_b   1.000
_cell.length_c   1.000
_cell.angle_alpha   90.00
_cell.angle_beta   90.00
_cell.angle_gamma   90.00
#
_symmetry.space_group_name_H-M   'P 1'
#
loop_
_entity.id
_entity.type
_entity.pdbx_description
1 polymer ?
#
loop_
_entity_poly.entity_id
_entity_poly.type
_entity_poly.pdbx_seq_one_letter_code
_entity_poly.pdbx_strand_id
1 'polypeptide(L)'
;MSGGDPLGDDDGDGLFNYFDPTTGPGDDGPANPNFVDANDDGVSDQYDVDGDGVIDQFDLDSDGDGIPDNNEAQGTQDFTAQGGLTDSDNDGLVNTYDNGATGLVPVDTDSDGVPDYKDTDSDSDGLTDTVEAGVSLSNSDSDNDGLDDAVDSTSDDYLDPDGAINNTSGLPDADGDVNGGGDVDFRDTESSTDSDGDGIFDEADLDDDNDGILDSVECFETPVTTGPINSGNASFDFTGNGVSNNADLNFVTINGVQYSQFLVPDAYAESFASNSDQVVFENFNGISGSGTGGASGNNISNPNWNNIILNAFRSNNFNHFQELTGSVLNSDFYTLTYDVPIPVSGESFILVSERNLNNGFNLEAFDANGVLIGSLDVLTSDYIGTGINTSIGQEIGIALYPLSQFATAGSVIKSITVSPSANGDGGDGKVFIVTEVFTCKDSDGDGVIDSLDLDSDNDGIYDAVEAGHDQVNAGGQLTGPVGMDGVPDSVQNPGDEDSGLVNYTLANSDSLDNPDYLDTDSDNDGCSDANEAYNDQNADGGDAGQYGADPTTVNPANGLVVAASYAATTPVDTDGNSTLDYREDGPDVNNDGIADACMPPIDTDGDGVFDNLDIDDDNDGILDTVESQGLGDPSVDSDGDGILNYQDSDFCSLNADGVCSVLDSDNDGIPNHLDLDSDGDGIPDNNEAQSTGGDYTAPLDSNGDGVPDVTVNGLPVTYDYGEEQGILPVNTDNVDNPDYLDLNSDNQGTDDTTEAALALANNDADGDGLDDNIDTTTGYGDPNGTINLTSQLPDTDNDLTEGGNVDFRDRTAPDDADGDGIKDKEDRDDDNDGIDDVTEGYGFFPDFENGGANCTGQSYDFTGGTLISGTAGSVGAQYRFNTATVGVDAIIEITQRSAGVTLNNIDTNATDNLAWQPVLNYANGSTGDLTMSFQVRFVNAGTTTAAVVNRLVDSFKMLIVTVTVRYVNSIAYKI
;
A
#
# COMPACT_ATOMS: atom_id res chain seq x y z
N MET A 1 20.01 -17.93 38.70
CA MET A 1 20.67 -19.13 38.15
C MET A 1 20.95 -20.16 39.23
N SER A 2 20.78 -21.45 38.92
CA SER A 2 20.85 -22.61 39.84
C SER A 2 22.07 -23.49 39.49
N GLY A 3 23.26 -23.05 39.87
CA GLY A 3 24.49 -23.85 39.90
C GLY A 3 25.17 -23.60 41.24
N GLY A 4 25.84 -24.60 41.82
CA GLY A 4 26.63 -24.39 43.03
C GLY A 4 27.81 -23.45 42.76
N ASP A 5 28.55 -23.04 43.79
CA ASP A 5 29.86 -22.41 43.62
C ASP A 5 30.74 -23.34 42.76
N PRO A 6 31.23 -22.93 41.57
CA PRO A 6 32.03 -23.81 40.71
C PRO A 6 33.28 -24.33 41.43
N LEU A 7 33.89 -23.52 42.32
CA LEU A 7 35.02 -23.92 43.16
C LEU A 7 34.60 -24.64 44.46
N GLY A 8 33.31 -24.86 44.63
CA GLY A 8 32.73 -25.70 45.66
C GLY A 8 33.05 -27.18 45.45
N ASP A 9 32.83 -27.95 46.51
CA ASP A 9 32.90 -29.41 46.54
C ASP A 9 31.60 -29.85 47.23
N ASP A 10 30.52 -29.86 46.47
CA ASP A 10 29.15 -29.97 46.99
C ASP A 10 28.89 -31.34 47.63
N ASP A 11 29.59 -32.39 47.16
CA ASP A 11 29.43 -33.75 47.64
C ASP A 11 30.55 -34.24 48.58
N GLY A 12 31.64 -33.48 48.68
CA GLY A 12 32.74 -33.67 49.62
C GLY A 12 33.76 -34.73 49.19
N ASP A 13 33.85 -35.05 47.91
CA ASP A 13 34.78 -36.04 47.36
C ASP A 13 36.19 -35.50 47.03
N GLY A 14 36.31 -34.17 47.00
CA GLY A 14 37.55 -33.44 46.74
C GLY A 14 37.78 -33.07 45.27
N LEU A 15 36.81 -33.25 44.40
CA LEU A 15 36.71 -32.60 43.09
C LEU A 15 35.92 -31.30 43.22
N PHE A 16 36.25 -30.33 42.36
CA PHE A 16 35.46 -29.10 42.27
C PHE A 16 34.23 -29.33 41.41
N ASN A 17 33.14 -28.62 41.68
CA ASN A 17 31.86 -28.80 41.02
C ASN A 17 31.96 -28.69 39.48
N TYR A 18 32.83 -27.82 38.94
CA TYR A 18 33.06 -27.68 37.49
C TYR A 18 33.84 -28.85 36.85
N PHE A 19 34.44 -29.72 37.67
CA PHE A 19 35.21 -30.91 37.25
C PHE A 19 34.63 -32.22 37.83
N ASP A 20 33.46 -32.18 38.46
CA ASP A 20 32.86 -33.33 39.14
C ASP A 20 31.66 -33.92 38.37
N PRO A 21 31.88 -35.02 37.61
CA PRO A 21 30.81 -35.70 36.90
C PRO A 21 29.96 -36.60 37.80
N THR A 22 30.11 -36.56 39.13
CA THR A 22 29.42 -37.44 40.09
C THR A 22 28.71 -36.69 41.23
N THR A 23 27.85 -37.39 41.99
CA THR A 23 27.01 -36.78 43.07
C THR A 23 27.11 -37.53 44.40
N GLY A 24 28.27 -38.10 44.72
CA GLY A 24 28.47 -38.71 46.02
C GLY A 24 29.91 -38.71 46.49
N PRO A 25 30.15 -38.86 47.81
CA PRO A 25 31.48 -38.76 48.43
C PRO A 25 32.40 -39.92 47.98
N GLY A 26 33.00 -39.76 46.81
CA GLY A 26 33.94 -40.64 46.12
C GLY A 26 33.65 -40.79 44.62
N ASP A 27 34.73 -40.94 43.84
CA ASP A 27 34.85 -41.21 42.39
C ASP A 27 34.08 -42.46 41.84
N ASP A 28 33.13 -43.00 42.60
CA ASP A 28 32.20 -44.09 42.22
C ASP A 28 30.71 -43.75 42.44
N GLY A 29 30.39 -42.47 42.63
CA GLY A 29 29.03 -41.93 42.71
C GLY A 29 28.23 -42.07 41.40
N PRO A 30 26.88 -41.95 41.46
CA PRO A 30 26.07 -41.85 40.26
C PRO A 30 26.39 -40.54 39.50
N ALA A 31 26.27 -40.57 38.18
CA ALA A 31 26.53 -39.42 37.32
C ALA A 31 25.75 -38.18 37.80
N ASN A 32 26.44 -37.06 37.88
CA ASN A 32 25.86 -35.76 38.17
C ASN A 32 24.95 -35.36 37.01
N PRO A 33 23.62 -35.27 37.21
CA PRO A 33 22.71 -34.91 36.14
C PRO A 33 22.85 -33.45 35.70
N ASN A 34 23.57 -32.62 36.47
CA ASN A 34 23.83 -31.22 36.16
C ASN A 34 25.22 -31.01 35.53
N PHE A 35 26.06 -32.05 35.46
CA PHE A 35 27.34 -31.97 34.76
C PHE A 35 27.11 -32.26 33.28
N VAL A 36 27.18 -31.21 32.47
CA VAL A 36 27.09 -31.25 31.01
C VAL A 36 28.47 -30.90 30.49
N ASP A 37 29.05 -31.78 29.68
CA ASP A 37 30.39 -31.64 29.06
C ASP A 37 30.21 -32.13 27.61
N ALA A 38 29.82 -31.23 26.72
CA ALA A 38 29.50 -31.55 25.34
C ALA A 38 30.75 -31.62 24.45
N ASN A 39 31.82 -30.92 24.82
CA ASN A 39 33.08 -30.86 24.10
C ASN A 39 34.08 -31.99 24.51
N ASP A 40 33.75 -32.80 25.52
CA ASP A 40 34.54 -33.93 26.07
C ASP A 40 35.92 -33.49 26.62
N ASP A 41 36.05 -32.25 27.12
CA ASP A 41 37.30 -31.71 27.65
C ASP A 41 37.47 -31.94 29.17
N GLY A 42 36.38 -32.29 29.84
CA GLY A 42 36.31 -32.58 31.27
C GLY A 42 35.86 -31.42 32.14
N VAL A 43 35.67 -30.22 31.60
CA VAL A 43 35.01 -29.07 32.23
C VAL A 43 33.51 -29.18 31.96
N SER A 44 32.67 -28.60 32.83
CA SER A 44 31.25 -28.56 32.56
C SER A 44 30.88 -27.28 31.82
N ASP A 45 30.23 -27.40 30.66
CA ASP A 45 29.61 -26.33 29.85
C ASP A 45 28.64 -25.42 30.65
N GLN A 46 28.28 -25.79 31.88
CA GLN A 46 27.49 -24.93 32.78
C GLN A 46 28.32 -23.74 33.33
N TYR A 47 29.65 -23.86 33.32
CA TYR A 47 30.58 -22.89 33.89
C TYR A 47 31.64 -22.45 32.87
N ASP A 48 31.46 -22.79 31.60
CA ASP A 48 32.37 -22.59 30.47
C ASP A 48 31.47 -22.41 29.24
N VAL A 49 31.06 -21.16 28.99
CA VAL A 49 30.02 -20.81 28.00
C VAL A 49 30.51 -21.01 26.57
N ASP A 50 31.73 -20.59 26.26
CA ASP A 50 32.32 -20.70 24.93
C ASP A 50 32.98 -22.08 24.66
N GLY A 51 33.27 -22.84 25.71
CA GLY A 51 33.80 -24.19 25.65
C GLY A 51 35.30 -24.26 25.35
N ASP A 52 36.08 -23.24 25.70
CA ASP A 52 37.52 -23.18 25.49
C ASP A 52 38.35 -23.96 26.56
N GLY A 53 37.70 -24.34 27.65
CA GLY A 53 38.23 -25.10 28.78
C GLY A 53 38.80 -24.26 29.93
N VAL A 54 38.74 -22.92 29.82
CA VAL A 54 38.72 -21.97 30.92
C VAL A 54 37.26 -21.93 31.44
N ILE A 55 37.04 -21.42 32.66
CA ILE A 55 35.67 -21.32 33.20
C ILE A 55 35.35 -19.86 33.36
N ASP A 56 34.12 -19.42 33.14
CA ASP A 56 33.70 -18.01 33.06
C ASP A 56 34.24 -17.12 34.21
N GLN A 57 34.46 -17.67 35.40
CA GLN A 57 35.01 -16.90 36.54
C GLN A 57 36.54 -16.63 36.46
N PHE A 58 37.23 -17.30 35.54
CA PHE A 58 38.64 -17.18 35.20
C PHE A 58 38.82 -16.87 33.72
N ASP A 59 37.73 -16.72 32.99
CA ASP A 59 37.74 -16.26 31.61
C ASP A 59 37.72 -14.73 31.61
N LEU A 60 38.29 -14.13 30.58
CA LEU A 60 38.23 -12.70 30.33
C LEU A 60 37.33 -12.35 29.13
N ASP A 61 36.78 -13.36 28.44
CA ASP A 61 35.94 -13.29 27.24
C ASP A 61 35.04 -14.54 27.24
N SER A 62 34.08 -14.59 28.17
CA SER A 62 33.40 -15.83 28.58
C SER A 62 32.52 -16.45 27.49
N ASP A 63 32.04 -15.69 26.52
CA ASP A 63 31.31 -16.17 25.33
C ASP A 63 32.18 -16.28 24.06
N GLY A 64 33.44 -15.81 24.14
CA GLY A 64 34.47 -16.00 23.13
C GLY A 64 34.25 -15.13 21.88
N ASP A 65 33.55 -14.01 22.03
CA ASP A 65 33.17 -13.11 20.96
C ASP A 65 34.30 -12.10 20.62
N GLY A 66 35.28 -11.93 21.51
CA GLY A 66 36.42 -11.04 21.33
C GLY A 66 36.32 -9.68 22.00
N ILE A 67 35.20 -9.36 22.64
CA ILE A 67 35.01 -8.23 23.51
C ILE A 67 35.32 -8.72 24.94
N PRO A 68 36.10 -7.99 25.75
CA PRO A 68 36.40 -8.47 27.09
C PRO A 68 35.19 -8.40 28.03
N ASP A 69 35.06 -9.37 28.93
CA ASP A 69 34.01 -9.41 29.97
C ASP A 69 33.90 -8.10 30.77
N ASN A 70 35.04 -7.48 31.07
CA ASN A 70 35.06 -6.24 31.83
C ASN A 70 34.46 -5.05 31.06
N ASN A 71 34.43 -5.13 29.73
CA ASN A 71 33.81 -4.16 28.85
C ASN A 71 32.30 -4.39 28.74
N GLU A 72 31.86 -5.64 28.61
CA GLU A 72 30.45 -5.97 28.42
C GLU A 72 29.66 -5.99 29.72
N ALA A 73 30.32 -6.27 30.84
CA ALA A 73 29.70 -6.14 32.15
C ALA A 73 29.39 -4.68 32.55
N GLN A 74 29.66 -3.69 31.70
CA GLN A 74 29.46 -2.26 31.94
C GLN A 74 28.78 -1.60 30.74
N GLY A 75 27.96 -0.56 30.98
CA GLY A 75 27.33 0.19 29.89
C GLY A 75 28.34 1.08 29.14
N THR A 76 28.01 1.42 27.89
CA THR A 76 28.90 2.14 26.95
C THR A 76 29.45 3.45 27.51
N GLN A 77 28.61 4.18 28.24
CA GLN A 77 28.92 5.52 28.74
C GLN A 77 29.48 5.54 30.16
N ASP A 78 29.22 4.49 30.95
CA ASP A 78 29.61 4.37 32.35
C ASP A 78 30.84 3.45 32.55
N PHE A 79 31.51 3.08 31.46
CA PHE A 79 32.69 2.23 31.48
C PHE A 79 33.81 2.81 32.36
N THR A 80 34.27 1.99 33.31
CA THR A 80 35.42 2.29 34.16
C THR A 80 36.52 1.26 33.95
N ALA A 81 37.62 1.67 33.30
CA ALA A 81 38.80 0.82 33.11
C ALA A 81 39.43 0.38 34.44
N GLN A 82 40.10 -0.78 34.44
CA GLN A 82 40.76 -1.28 35.63
C GLN A 82 41.85 -0.29 36.10
N GLY A 83 41.70 0.16 37.34
CA GLY A 83 42.65 1.10 37.96
C GLY A 83 43.86 0.38 38.55
N GLY A 84 44.34 0.88 39.70
CA GLY A 84 45.40 0.17 40.42
C GLY A 84 44.85 -1.02 41.20
N LEU A 85 45.64 -2.11 41.29
CA LEU A 85 45.36 -3.32 42.10
C LEU A 85 45.38 -3.10 43.63
N THR A 86 45.05 -1.89 44.09
CA THR A 86 44.94 -1.62 45.52
C THR A 86 43.57 -2.09 45.96
N ASP A 87 43.56 -2.96 46.96
CA ASP A 87 42.38 -3.40 47.70
C ASP A 87 42.55 -2.91 49.15
N SER A 88 41.67 -2.01 49.59
CA SER A 88 41.84 -1.28 50.86
C SER A 88 41.35 -2.07 52.06
N ASP A 89 40.30 -2.88 51.90
CA ASP A 89 39.69 -3.62 52.99
C ASP A 89 40.03 -5.13 52.98
N ASN A 90 40.71 -5.58 51.93
CA ASN A 90 41.24 -6.92 51.68
C ASN A 90 40.13 -7.97 51.53
N ASP A 91 39.02 -7.62 50.88
CA ASP A 91 37.94 -8.55 50.56
C ASP A 91 38.14 -9.28 49.23
N GLY A 92 39.11 -8.86 48.42
CA GLY A 92 39.46 -9.45 47.13
C GLY A 92 39.06 -8.59 45.93
N LEU A 93 38.24 -7.55 46.11
CA LEU A 93 37.88 -6.61 45.05
C LEU A 93 38.87 -5.44 45.00
N VAL A 94 39.27 -5.04 43.79
CA VAL A 94 40.11 -3.85 43.62
C VAL A 94 39.28 -2.59 43.90
N ASN A 95 39.86 -1.59 44.56
CA ASN A 95 39.19 -0.34 44.94
C ASN A 95 38.44 0.36 43.79
N THR A 96 38.83 0.12 42.53
CA THR A 96 38.15 0.69 41.36
C THR A 96 36.73 0.15 41.21
N TYR A 97 36.53 -1.14 41.46
CA TYR A 97 35.24 -1.82 41.36
C TYR A 97 34.61 -2.11 42.73
N ASP A 98 35.38 -1.95 43.80
CA ASP A 98 34.94 -2.15 45.17
C ASP A 98 34.16 -0.92 45.68
N ASN A 99 32.83 -1.08 45.71
CA ASN A 99 31.90 -0.13 46.29
C ASN A 99 31.63 -0.38 47.79
N GLY A 100 32.40 -1.23 48.47
CA GLY A 100 32.33 -1.48 49.91
C GLY A 100 31.62 -2.78 50.32
N ALA A 101 31.35 -3.68 49.37
CA ALA A 101 31.01 -5.10 49.59
C ALA A 101 30.84 -5.95 48.31
N THR A 102 30.60 -5.37 47.13
CA THR A 102 30.28 -6.10 45.87
C THR A 102 30.99 -5.48 44.67
N GLY A 103 31.18 -6.25 43.59
CA GLY A 103 31.80 -5.79 42.34
C GLY A 103 30.82 -5.04 41.43
N LEU A 104 31.09 -5.10 40.11
CA LEU A 104 30.23 -4.59 39.05
C LEU A 104 28.87 -5.32 39.04
N VAL A 105 27.86 -4.65 38.48
CA VAL A 105 26.59 -5.27 38.09
C VAL A 105 26.65 -5.41 36.58
N PRO A 106 26.72 -6.65 36.04
CA PRO A 106 26.74 -6.87 34.61
C PRO A 106 25.52 -6.27 33.91
N VAL A 107 25.71 -5.74 32.70
CA VAL A 107 24.63 -5.32 31.82
C VAL A 107 24.02 -6.56 31.14
N ASP A 108 22.76 -6.44 30.77
CA ASP A 108 21.89 -7.46 30.17
C ASP A 108 20.94 -6.65 29.26
N THR A 109 21.37 -6.47 28.02
CA THR A 109 20.87 -5.45 27.08
C THR A 109 19.46 -5.81 26.61
N ASP A 110 19.25 -7.04 26.16
CA ASP A 110 17.93 -7.54 25.74
C ASP A 110 17.03 -7.98 26.92
N SER A 111 17.55 -8.01 28.14
CA SER A 111 16.86 -8.39 29.38
C SER A 111 16.32 -9.83 29.37
N ASP A 112 16.94 -10.75 28.62
CA ASP A 112 16.53 -12.15 28.57
C ASP A 112 16.99 -12.95 29.81
N GLY A 113 17.92 -12.37 30.60
CA GLY A 113 18.48 -12.92 31.82
C GLY A 113 19.86 -13.58 31.66
N VAL A 114 20.46 -13.52 30.48
CA VAL A 114 21.86 -13.77 30.17
C VAL A 114 22.57 -12.41 30.11
N PRO A 115 23.54 -12.14 31.01
CA PRO A 115 24.30 -10.89 30.91
C PRO A 115 25.18 -10.86 29.67
N ASP A 116 25.38 -9.67 29.10
CA ASP A 116 26.07 -9.45 27.82
C ASP A 116 27.41 -10.16 27.70
N TYR A 117 28.25 -10.17 28.76
CA TYR A 117 29.55 -10.85 28.76
C TYR A 117 29.49 -12.40 28.61
N LYS A 118 28.28 -12.94 28.45
CA LYS A 118 28.00 -14.36 28.25
C LYS A 118 27.04 -14.58 27.08
N ASP A 119 26.73 -13.52 26.36
CA ASP A 119 25.80 -13.52 25.26
C ASP A 119 26.53 -13.18 23.96
N THR A 120 26.36 -14.04 22.96
CA THR A 120 27.03 -13.86 21.66
C THR A 120 26.31 -12.89 20.72
N ASP A 121 25.14 -12.40 21.15
CA ASP A 121 24.19 -11.54 20.42
C ASP A 121 23.41 -10.71 21.47
N SER A 122 24.07 -9.72 22.08
CA SER A 122 23.63 -9.05 23.32
C SER A 122 22.29 -8.30 23.21
N ASP A 123 21.94 -7.83 22.01
CA ASP A 123 20.66 -7.16 21.74
C ASP A 123 19.64 -8.06 21.01
N SER A 124 20.01 -9.32 20.73
CA SER A 124 19.17 -10.32 20.09
C SER A 124 18.65 -9.91 18.70
N ASP A 125 19.37 -9.06 17.96
CA ASP A 125 18.96 -8.59 16.63
C ASP A 125 19.25 -9.61 15.50
N GLY A 126 20.06 -10.63 15.81
CA GLY A 126 20.42 -11.73 14.92
C GLY A 126 21.71 -11.55 14.12
N LEU A 127 22.46 -10.48 14.36
CA LEU A 127 23.90 -10.40 14.14
C LEU A 127 24.61 -10.96 15.38
N THR A 128 25.88 -10.66 15.58
CA THR A 128 26.66 -11.26 16.68
C THR A 128 27.68 -10.23 17.07
N ASP A 129 27.88 -10.04 18.36
CA ASP A 129 28.68 -8.96 18.91
C ASP A 129 30.08 -8.83 18.26
N THR A 130 30.73 -9.96 17.96
CA THR A 130 31.99 -10.03 17.20
C THR A 130 31.96 -9.27 15.85
N VAL A 131 30.84 -9.39 15.12
CA VAL A 131 30.61 -8.81 13.80
C VAL A 131 30.34 -7.32 13.91
N GLU A 132 29.43 -6.91 14.79
CA GLU A 132 29.09 -5.50 15.06
C GLU A 132 30.27 -4.72 15.61
N ALA A 133 30.97 -5.26 16.63
CA ALA A 133 32.17 -4.65 17.17
C ALA A 133 33.34 -4.60 16.16
N GLY A 134 33.20 -5.24 14.99
CA GLY A 134 34.19 -5.26 13.93
C GLY A 134 35.49 -5.98 14.31
N VAL A 135 35.40 -6.92 15.25
CA VAL A 135 36.53 -7.66 15.80
C VAL A 135 36.91 -8.81 14.85
N SER A 136 38.17 -9.23 14.89
CA SER A 136 38.67 -10.31 14.01
C SER A 136 39.63 -11.21 14.77
N LEU A 137 39.11 -12.33 15.25
CA LEU A 137 39.81 -13.26 16.13
C LEU A 137 40.85 -14.13 15.41
N SER A 138 41.94 -14.43 16.11
CA SER A 138 43.03 -15.28 15.63
C SER A 138 42.85 -16.75 16.01
N ASN A 139 41.91 -17.04 16.90
CA ASN A 139 41.66 -18.32 17.56
C ASN A 139 42.92 -18.84 18.26
N SER A 140 43.64 -17.96 18.94
CA SER A 140 44.86 -18.30 19.67
C SER A 140 44.90 -17.49 20.96
N ASP A 141 45.03 -18.17 22.09
CA ASP A 141 45.30 -17.57 23.38
C ASP A 141 46.64 -18.15 23.89
N SER A 142 47.63 -17.27 24.06
CA SER A 142 48.98 -17.65 24.48
C SER A 142 49.15 -17.81 26.00
N ASP A 143 48.25 -17.22 26.80
CA ASP A 143 48.31 -17.13 28.27
C ASP A 143 47.46 -18.18 28.92
N ASN A 144 46.39 -18.59 28.23
CA ASN A 144 45.26 -19.33 28.75
C ASN A 144 44.46 -18.52 29.76
N ASP A 145 44.19 -17.24 29.47
CA ASP A 145 43.27 -16.38 30.23
C ASP A 145 41.93 -16.11 29.54
N GLY A 146 41.71 -16.70 28.36
CA GLY A 146 40.44 -16.72 27.64
C GLY A 146 40.33 -15.66 26.53
N LEU A 147 41.07 -14.55 26.67
CA LEU A 147 41.04 -13.45 25.69
C LEU A 147 41.94 -13.74 24.47
N ASP A 148 41.41 -13.58 23.25
CA ASP A 148 42.16 -13.93 22.03
C ASP A 148 43.39 -13.02 21.78
N ASP A 149 44.52 -13.60 21.32
CA ASP A 149 45.78 -12.92 20.99
C ASP A 149 45.60 -11.72 20.01
N ALA A 150 44.49 -11.68 19.26
CA ALA A 150 44.13 -10.58 18.37
C ALA A 150 43.72 -9.30 19.12
N VAL A 151 43.07 -9.45 20.28
CA VAL A 151 42.62 -8.38 21.16
C VAL A 151 43.49 -8.26 22.41
N ASP A 152 44.23 -9.31 22.81
CA ASP A 152 45.30 -9.25 23.80
C ASP A 152 46.67 -9.66 23.22
N SER A 153 47.50 -8.66 22.92
CA SER A 153 48.85 -8.92 22.37
C SER A 153 49.94 -9.18 23.43
N THR A 154 49.57 -9.18 24.71
CA THR A 154 50.48 -9.15 25.84
C THR A 154 50.29 -10.33 26.76
N SER A 155 51.28 -11.23 26.82
CA SER A 155 51.22 -12.36 27.74
C SER A 155 51.47 -11.98 29.20
N ASP A 156 50.46 -11.45 29.86
CA ASP A 156 50.52 -10.85 31.18
C ASP A 156 49.70 -11.52 32.30
N ASP A 157 49.05 -12.66 32.03
CA ASP A 157 48.48 -13.58 33.04
C ASP A 157 47.49 -12.83 33.96
N TYR A 158 46.42 -12.26 33.36
CA TYR A 158 45.32 -11.51 34.00
C TYR A 158 45.61 -10.10 34.52
N LEU A 159 46.67 -9.42 34.05
CA LEU A 159 47.00 -8.07 34.55
C LEU A 159 46.32 -6.94 33.79
N ASP A 160 45.81 -7.22 32.58
CA ASP A 160 45.08 -6.28 31.72
C ASP A 160 43.75 -6.89 31.24
N PRO A 161 42.69 -6.88 32.08
CA PRO A 161 41.42 -7.52 31.74
C PRO A 161 40.66 -6.85 30.59
N ASP A 162 41.10 -5.67 30.14
CA ASP A 162 40.46 -4.93 29.03
C ASP A 162 41.17 -5.17 27.69
N GLY A 163 42.32 -5.86 27.69
CA GLY A 163 43.19 -6.05 26.52
C GLY A 163 43.40 -4.76 25.71
N ALA A 164 43.20 -4.83 24.39
CA ALA A 164 43.24 -3.67 23.51
C ALA A 164 41.99 -2.78 23.58
N ILE A 165 40.84 -3.32 24.01
CA ILE A 165 39.54 -2.65 24.02
C ILE A 165 39.37 -1.98 25.40
N ASN A 166 40.02 -0.84 25.61
CA ASN A 166 40.05 -0.15 26.90
C ASN A 166 38.82 0.75 27.19
N ASN A 167 37.82 0.72 26.31
CA ASN A 167 36.50 1.39 26.42
C ASN A 167 35.66 0.98 25.20
N THR A 168 34.41 0.59 25.39
CA THR A 168 33.47 0.23 24.30
C THR A 168 33.07 1.44 23.47
N SER A 169 33.07 2.66 24.01
CA SER A 169 32.72 3.91 23.28
C SER A 169 33.62 4.26 22.07
N GLY A 170 34.59 3.41 21.73
CA GLY A 170 35.47 3.54 20.55
C GLY A 170 35.35 2.38 19.57
N LEU A 171 34.41 1.47 19.79
CA LEU A 171 33.95 0.45 18.86
C LEU A 171 33.07 1.10 17.76
N PRO A 172 32.67 0.33 16.74
CA PRO A 172 31.63 0.74 15.81
C PRO A 172 30.38 1.28 16.51
N ASP A 173 29.72 2.18 15.82
CA ASP A 173 28.72 3.15 16.28
C ASP A 173 28.17 3.73 14.97
N ALA A 174 27.34 2.93 14.31
CA ALA A 174 26.85 3.11 12.96
C ALA A 174 25.89 4.29 12.88
N ASP A 175 25.09 4.49 13.92
CA ASP A 175 24.11 5.57 14.06
C ASP A 175 24.70 6.85 14.70
N GLY A 176 25.83 6.73 15.41
CA GLY A 176 26.60 7.86 15.93
C GLY A 176 26.08 8.39 17.28
N ASP A 177 25.21 7.64 17.96
CA ASP A 177 24.38 8.12 19.06
C ASP A 177 25.06 8.01 20.45
N VAL A 178 26.22 7.33 20.53
CA VAL A 178 27.02 7.18 21.76
C VAL A 178 27.28 8.54 22.43
N ASN A 179 27.39 9.63 21.67
CA ASN A 179 27.61 10.97 22.25
C ASN A 179 26.34 11.67 22.73
N GLY A 180 25.16 11.20 22.30
CA GLY A 180 23.82 11.62 22.71
C GLY A 180 23.28 10.86 23.92
N GLY A 181 23.79 9.65 24.18
CA GLY A 181 23.42 8.85 25.34
C GLY A 181 23.04 7.41 25.04
N GLY A 182 23.04 7.00 23.76
CA GLY A 182 22.84 5.62 23.36
C GLY A 182 24.11 4.77 23.45
N ASP A 183 24.05 3.61 22.80
CA ASP A 183 24.97 2.50 22.94
C ASP A 183 25.80 2.30 21.65
N VAL A 184 26.53 1.18 21.56
CA VAL A 184 27.38 0.86 20.40
C VAL A 184 26.78 -0.34 19.69
N ASP A 185 27.03 -0.47 18.38
CA ASP A 185 26.44 -1.46 17.46
C ASP A 185 26.13 -2.86 18.03
N PHE A 186 26.94 -3.42 18.94
CA PHE A 186 26.67 -4.75 19.52
C PHE A 186 25.62 -4.77 20.65
N ARG A 187 25.06 -3.61 20.99
CA ARG A 187 24.03 -3.40 22.01
C ARG A 187 22.82 -2.67 21.43
N ASP A 188 22.87 -2.37 20.14
CA ASP A 188 21.87 -1.62 19.42
C ASP A 188 21.24 -2.57 18.42
N THR A 189 19.93 -2.80 18.54
CA THR A 189 19.23 -3.58 17.52
C THR A 189 19.34 -2.83 16.20
N GLU A 190 20.18 -3.27 15.27
CA GLU A 190 20.67 -2.45 14.16
C GLU A 190 19.54 -1.98 13.24
N SER A 191 19.04 -0.77 13.48
CA SER A 191 18.41 0.20 12.56
C SER A 191 17.43 1.10 13.33
N SER A 192 17.92 2.02 14.14
CA SER A 192 17.14 3.19 14.53
C SER A 192 16.76 3.95 13.24
N THR A 193 15.48 3.91 12.88
CA THR A 193 14.96 4.58 11.68
C THR A 193 14.74 6.04 12.06
N ASP A 194 15.17 6.94 11.17
CA ASP A 194 14.96 8.40 11.26
C ASP A 194 14.14 8.72 10.02
N SER A 195 12.83 8.55 10.14
CA SER A 195 11.89 8.53 9.03
C SER A 195 11.80 9.88 8.33
N ASP A 196 11.94 10.97 9.08
CA ASP A 196 11.90 12.34 8.56
C ASP A 196 13.27 12.99 8.29
N GLY A 197 14.36 12.41 8.79
CA GLY A 197 15.72 12.87 8.55
C GLY A 197 16.15 14.10 9.36
N ASP A 198 15.49 14.38 10.48
CA ASP A 198 15.78 15.52 11.33
C ASP A 198 16.95 15.28 12.33
N GLY A 199 17.31 14.00 12.51
CA GLY A 199 18.39 13.53 13.37
C GLY A 199 17.98 13.11 14.78
N ILE A 200 16.68 12.99 15.06
CA ILE A 200 16.05 12.22 16.12
C ILE A 200 15.52 10.93 15.48
N PHE A 201 15.60 9.79 16.19
CA PHE A 201 15.13 8.51 15.65
C PHE A 201 13.70 8.26 16.13
N ASP A 202 12.89 7.56 15.33
CA ASP A 202 11.46 7.29 15.55
C ASP A 202 11.16 6.74 16.97
N GLU A 203 12.09 6.01 17.59
CA GLU A 203 11.93 5.48 18.95
C GLU A 203 11.96 6.55 20.06
N ALA A 204 12.56 7.70 19.77
CA ALA A 204 12.72 8.85 20.65
C ALA A 204 12.03 10.12 20.13
N ASP A 205 11.58 10.10 18.88
CA ASP A 205 10.75 11.13 18.26
C ASP A 205 9.31 11.07 18.81
N LEU A 206 8.57 12.18 18.71
CA LEU A 206 7.15 12.27 19.09
C LEU A 206 6.25 12.65 17.89
N ASP A 207 6.84 12.81 16.71
CA ASP A 207 6.28 13.26 15.43
C ASP A 207 7.16 12.67 14.31
N ASP A 208 7.13 11.33 14.16
CA ASP A 208 8.10 10.51 13.39
C ASP A 208 8.26 10.92 11.91
N ASP A 209 7.29 11.62 11.33
CA ASP A 209 7.33 12.11 9.95
C ASP A 209 7.42 13.64 9.84
N ASN A 210 7.44 14.34 10.98
CA ASN A 210 7.56 15.79 11.13
C ASN A 210 6.46 16.57 10.39
N ASP A 211 5.27 15.99 10.23
CA ASP A 211 4.10 16.63 9.62
C ASP A 211 3.38 17.60 10.60
N GLY A 212 3.74 17.55 11.88
CA GLY A 212 3.22 18.42 12.94
C GLY A 212 2.07 17.83 13.73
N ILE A 213 1.55 16.66 13.35
CA ILE A 213 0.70 15.77 14.13
C ILE A 213 1.63 14.87 14.97
N LEU A 214 1.21 14.48 16.17
CA LEU A 214 2.10 13.70 17.05
C LEU A 214 1.73 12.24 16.93
N ASP A 215 2.66 11.29 17.00
CA ASP A 215 2.30 9.85 16.99
C ASP A 215 1.36 9.49 18.15
N SER A 216 1.34 10.31 19.21
CA SER A 216 0.34 10.21 20.29
C SER A 216 -1.12 10.45 19.84
N VAL A 217 -1.32 10.95 18.63
CA VAL A 217 -2.58 11.22 17.93
C VAL A 217 -2.80 10.16 16.85
N GLU A 218 -1.81 9.88 16.00
CA GLU A 218 -1.95 8.92 14.90
C GLU A 218 -1.94 7.47 15.37
N CYS A 219 -1.08 7.14 16.33
CA CYS A 219 -0.94 5.76 16.79
C CYS A 219 -1.93 5.34 17.87
N PHE A 220 -2.84 6.23 18.27
CA PHE A 220 -3.77 5.98 19.37
C PHE A 220 -5.23 5.97 18.90
N GLU A 221 -5.79 4.76 18.82
CA GLU A 221 -7.24 4.57 18.86
C GLU A 221 -7.78 5.13 20.17
N THR A 222 -8.71 6.10 20.17
CA THR A 222 -9.38 6.53 21.42
C THR A 222 -10.09 5.35 22.14
N PRO A 223 -9.55 4.76 23.23
CA PRO A 223 -10.25 3.73 23.96
C PRO A 223 -11.25 4.46 24.84
N VAL A 224 -12.52 4.28 24.51
CA VAL A 224 -13.68 4.72 25.30
C VAL A 224 -13.72 3.95 26.63
N THR A 225 -12.78 4.17 27.54
CA THR A 225 -12.85 3.60 28.89
C THR A 225 -13.75 4.46 29.80
N THR A 226 -15.00 4.64 29.38
CA THR A 226 -16.04 5.17 30.28
C THR A 226 -16.55 4.05 31.20
N GLY A 227 -15.86 3.80 32.30
CA GLY A 227 -16.31 2.81 33.29
C GLY A 227 -15.50 2.80 34.59
N PRO A 228 -16.10 2.42 35.75
CA PRO A 228 -15.38 2.36 37.02
C PRO A 228 -14.40 1.19 37.03
N ILE A 229 -13.10 1.38 37.21
CA ILE A 229 -12.12 0.28 37.32
C ILE A 229 -12.35 -0.49 38.63
N ASN A 230 -12.73 -1.76 38.53
CA ASN A 230 -12.99 -2.63 39.68
C ASN A 230 -12.90 -4.13 39.29
N SER A 231 -13.08 -5.03 40.26
CA SER A 231 -13.02 -6.49 40.05
C SER A 231 -13.98 -7.08 39.00
N GLY A 232 -14.95 -6.31 38.49
CA GLY A 232 -15.90 -6.74 37.46
C GLY A 232 -15.47 -6.43 36.03
N ASN A 233 -14.48 -5.56 35.82
CA ASN A 233 -14.01 -5.12 34.51
C ASN A 233 -12.48 -5.00 34.39
N ALA A 234 -11.74 -5.31 35.45
CA ALA A 234 -10.30 -5.51 35.38
C ALA A 234 -9.94 -6.97 35.72
N SER A 235 -9.02 -7.57 34.95
CA SER A 235 -8.44 -8.89 35.21
C SER A 235 -6.94 -8.90 34.94
N PHE A 236 -6.23 -9.83 35.57
CA PHE A 236 -4.77 -9.93 35.52
C PHE A 236 -4.38 -11.32 35.05
N ASP A 237 -3.54 -11.40 34.02
CA ASP A 237 -3.01 -12.66 33.51
C ASP A 237 -1.58 -12.87 34.00
N PHE A 238 -1.36 -13.99 34.66
CA PHE A 238 -0.06 -14.35 35.22
C PHE A 238 0.46 -15.64 34.61
N THR A 239 1.74 -15.66 34.26
CA THR A 239 2.49 -16.90 34.07
C THR A 239 3.01 -17.39 35.42
N GLY A 240 2.86 -18.71 35.64
CA GLY A 240 3.14 -19.34 36.93
C GLY A 240 1.99 -19.25 37.95
N ASN A 241 2.25 -19.73 39.16
CA ASN A 241 1.28 -19.78 40.25
C ASN A 241 1.73 -18.99 41.49
N GLY A 242 2.88 -18.32 41.41
CA GLY A 242 3.51 -17.53 42.46
C GLY A 242 3.98 -18.30 43.70
N VAL A 243 3.41 -19.47 44.01
CA VAL A 243 3.73 -20.25 45.22
C VAL A 243 4.92 -21.17 45.01
N SER A 244 5.02 -21.82 43.84
CA SER A 244 6.06 -22.82 43.53
C SER A 244 6.95 -22.44 42.34
N ASN A 245 6.60 -21.37 41.64
CA ASN A 245 7.30 -20.76 40.52
C ASN A 245 6.98 -19.26 40.51
N ASN A 246 7.51 -18.54 39.54
CA ASN A 246 7.34 -17.10 39.41
C ASN A 246 5.86 -16.65 39.35
N ALA A 247 5.63 -15.38 39.65
CA ALA A 247 4.35 -14.69 39.55
C ALA A 247 4.50 -13.56 38.53
N ASP A 248 4.78 -13.91 37.28
CA ASP A 248 5.07 -12.95 36.21
C ASP A 248 3.74 -12.45 35.63
N LEU A 249 3.49 -11.14 35.69
CA LEU A 249 2.29 -10.54 35.13
C LEU A 249 2.52 -10.32 33.62
N ASN A 250 1.76 -11.03 32.77
CA ASN A 250 1.92 -10.93 31.32
C ASN A 250 1.18 -9.70 30.76
N PHE A 251 -0.06 -9.52 31.18
CA PHE A 251 -0.88 -8.38 30.77
C PHE A 251 -2.01 -8.13 31.77
N VAL A 252 -2.53 -6.90 31.75
CA VAL A 252 -3.72 -6.49 32.47
C VAL A 252 -4.83 -6.26 31.46
N THR A 253 -6.03 -6.78 31.71
CA THR A 253 -7.19 -6.45 30.88
C THR A 253 -8.05 -5.44 31.62
N ILE A 254 -8.33 -4.28 31.02
CA ILE A 254 -9.19 -3.23 31.59
C ILE A 254 -10.30 -2.94 30.59
N ASN A 255 -11.55 -3.10 31.00
CA ASN A 255 -12.74 -2.92 30.16
C ASN A 255 -12.76 -3.71 28.84
N GLY A 256 -11.91 -4.75 28.71
CA GLY A 256 -11.83 -5.59 27.51
C GLY A 256 -10.55 -5.39 26.69
N VAL A 257 -9.77 -4.35 26.98
CA VAL A 257 -8.50 -4.04 26.31
C VAL A 257 -7.32 -4.58 27.11
N GLN A 258 -6.27 -5.08 26.43
CA GLN A 258 -5.10 -5.70 27.05
C GLN A 258 -3.91 -4.73 27.05
N TYR A 259 -3.33 -4.51 28.23
CA TYR A 259 -2.13 -3.70 28.47
C TYR A 259 -0.99 -4.65 28.84
N SER A 260 0.02 -4.76 27.98
CA SER A 260 1.15 -5.69 28.14
C SER A 260 2.52 -5.00 28.14
N GLN A 261 2.58 -3.71 27.79
CA GLN A 261 3.83 -2.95 27.85
C GLN A 261 3.97 -2.32 29.25
N PHE A 262 5.05 -2.66 29.94
CA PHE A 262 5.36 -2.17 31.27
C PHE A 262 6.47 -1.14 31.17
N LEU A 263 6.17 0.13 31.43
CA LEU A 263 7.21 1.15 31.51
C LEU A 263 8.00 0.95 32.80
N VAL A 264 9.31 0.76 32.64
CA VAL A 264 10.22 0.46 33.74
C VAL A 264 10.97 1.72 34.18
N PRO A 265 11.24 1.89 35.48
CA PRO A 265 12.01 3.04 35.96
C PRO A 265 13.51 2.86 35.74
N ASP A 266 14.20 3.97 35.53
CA ASP A 266 15.64 4.05 35.29
C ASP A 266 16.45 4.34 36.54
N ALA A 267 15.85 5.00 37.51
CA ALA A 267 16.48 5.21 38.81
C ALA A 267 15.51 5.03 39.98
N TYR A 268 16.07 4.55 41.09
CA TYR A 268 15.40 4.47 42.38
C TYR A 268 16.18 5.29 43.41
N ALA A 269 15.48 6.15 44.16
CA ALA A 269 16.06 6.91 45.27
C ALA A 269 15.15 6.90 46.49
N GLU A 270 15.71 6.64 47.67
CA GLU A 270 14.93 6.57 48.90
C GLU A 270 15.22 7.67 49.92
N SER A 271 14.21 7.99 50.73
CA SER A 271 14.28 8.95 51.83
C SER A 271 13.56 8.41 53.08
N PHE A 272 14.17 7.42 53.74
CA PHE A 272 13.66 6.82 54.97
C PHE A 272 14.31 7.42 56.23
N ALA A 273 13.52 7.63 57.29
CA ALA A 273 14.06 8.04 58.57
C ALA A 273 14.99 6.98 59.19
N SER A 274 16.06 7.39 59.88
CA SER A 274 17.02 6.50 60.56
C SER A 274 16.45 5.54 61.63
N ASN A 275 15.17 5.65 62.00
CA ASN A 275 14.47 4.70 62.87
C ASN A 275 13.62 3.68 62.09
N SER A 276 13.55 3.82 60.77
CA SER A 276 12.95 2.93 59.77
C SER A 276 14.06 2.08 59.09
N ASP A 277 15.18 1.87 59.78
CA ASP A 277 16.48 1.45 59.23
C ASP A 277 16.63 -0.09 59.04
N GLN A 278 15.54 -0.87 59.12
CA GLN A 278 15.54 -2.35 58.97
C GLN A 278 14.54 -2.85 57.91
N VAL A 279 14.06 -1.96 57.05
CA VAL A 279 12.68 -2.06 56.57
C VAL A 279 12.58 -2.37 55.08
N VAL A 280 13.55 -1.99 54.24
CA VAL A 280 13.50 -2.16 52.77
C VAL A 280 14.39 -3.33 52.36
N PHE A 281 13.84 -4.38 51.73
CA PHE A 281 14.64 -5.42 51.06
C PHE A 281 13.88 -6.03 49.88
N GLU A 282 14.64 -6.61 48.95
CA GLU A 282 14.15 -7.46 47.87
C GLU A 282 13.89 -8.87 48.42
N ASN A 283 12.78 -9.47 47.98
CA ASN A 283 12.41 -10.82 48.36
C ASN A 283 12.06 -11.63 47.12
N PHE A 284 13.04 -12.37 46.59
CA PHE A 284 12.89 -13.24 45.43
C PHE A 284 12.52 -14.67 45.84
N ASN A 285 11.30 -15.10 45.54
CA ASN A 285 10.88 -16.51 45.73
C ASN A 285 11.11 -17.06 47.18
N GLY A 286 11.00 -16.20 48.20
CA GLY A 286 11.20 -16.58 49.60
C GLY A 286 12.67 -16.62 50.05
N ILE A 287 13.59 -16.27 49.16
CA ILE A 287 14.97 -15.93 49.49
C ILE A 287 14.97 -14.42 49.70
N SER A 288 14.99 -13.97 50.95
CA SER A 288 15.33 -12.59 51.23
C SER A 288 16.78 -12.39 50.81
N GLY A 289 17.06 -11.41 49.96
CA GLY A 289 18.40 -10.88 49.77
C GLY A 289 18.89 -10.23 51.05
N SER A 290 19.13 -11.01 52.12
CA SER A 290 19.91 -10.49 53.24
C SER A 290 21.34 -10.42 52.74
N GLY A 291 21.83 -9.22 52.43
CA GLY A 291 23.27 -8.96 52.49
C GLY A 291 23.82 -9.59 53.78
N THR A 292 25.04 -10.11 53.76
CA THR A 292 25.62 -11.06 54.73
C THR A 292 25.61 -10.66 56.22
N GLY A 293 25.00 -9.54 56.61
CA GLY A 293 24.66 -9.16 57.98
C GLY A 293 23.30 -9.73 58.43
N GLY A 294 23.30 -10.93 59.01
CA GLY A 294 22.06 -11.60 59.42
C GLY A 294 21.07 -10.76 60.25
N ALA A 295 19.78 -10.86 59.91
CA ALA A 295 18.54 -10.51 60.63
C ALA A 295 18.45 -9.19 61.45
N SER A 296 19.50 -8.35 61.47
CA SER A 296 19.61 -7.23 62.41
C SER A 296 20.62 -6.14 61.99
N GLY A 297 20.96 -6.03 60.70
CA GLY A 297 21.76 -4.92 60.15
C GLY A 297 20.90 -3.69 59.81
N ASN A 298 21.51 -2.51 59.77
CA ASN A 298 20.85 -1.25 59.40
C ASN A 298 21.05 -0.97 57.89
N ASN A 299 20.01 -0.47 57.20
CA ASN A 299 19.97 -0.27 55.73
C ASN A 299 20.87 0.86 55.21
N ILE A 300 21.19 1.88 56.01
CA ILE A 300 21.96 3.07 55.55
C ILE A 300 23.45 2.80 55.19
N SER A 301 23.96 1.57 55.36
CA SER A 301 25.39 1.26 55.17
C SER A 301 25.78 0.40 53.97
N ASN A 302 24.85 0.01 53.09
CA ASN A 302 25.16 -0.69 51.84
C ASN A 302 24.82 0.21 50.62
N PRO A 303 25.80 0.55 49.76
CA PRO A 303 25.60 1.52 48.69
C PRO A 303 24.77 1.03 47.49
N ASN A 304 24.50 -0.27 47.35
CA ASN A 304 23.88 -0.82 46.13
C ASN A 304 22.41 -1.23 46.28
N TRP A 305 21.76 -0.86 47.39
CA TRP A 305 20.34 -1.20 47.61
C TRP A 305 19.40 -0.60 46.58
N ASN A 306 19.70 0.60 46.11
CA ASN A 306 18.87 1.27 45.11
C ASN A 306 18.80 0.44 43.83
N ASN A 307 19.91 -0.15 43.37
CA ASN A 307 19.95 -0.95 42.14
C ASN A 307 19.22 -2.29 42.30
N ILE A 308 19.34 -2.94 43.47
CA ILE A 308 18.61 -4.19 43.75
C ILE A 308 17.09 -3.94 43.76
N ILE A 309 16.66 -2.87 44.43
CA ILE A 309 15.24 -2.50 44.48
C ILE A 309 14.77 -1.99 43.11
N LEU A 310 15.61 -1.29 42.36
CA LEU A 310 15.33 -0.87 40.98
C LEU A 310 15.04 -2.08 40.09
N ASN A 311 15.88 -3.12 40.12
CA ASN A 311 15.65 -4.36 39.37
C ASN A 311 14.34 -5.05 39.79
N ALA A 312 13.97 -4.95 41.06
CA ALA A 312 12.66 -5.39 41.52
C ALA A 312 11.51 -4.58 40.90
N PHE A 313 11.67 -3.29 40.65
CA PHE A 313 10.67 -2.49 39.92
C PHE A 313 10.74 -2.66 38.39
N ARG A 314 11.88 -3.06 37.80
CA ARG A 314 12.01 -3.36 36.37
C ARG A 314 11.40 -4.72 36.00
N SER A 315 11.44 -5.70 36.91
CA SER A 315 10.87 -7.02 36.68
C SER A 315 9.34 -7.04 36.82
N ASN A 316 8.61 -7.66 35.89
CA ASN A 316 7.16 -7.92 35.99
C ASN A 316 6.80 -9.08 36.96
N ASN A 317 7.79 -9.69 37.61
CA ASN A 317 7.60 -10.80 38.56
C ASN A 317 7.18 -10.30 39.94
N PHE A 318 5.98 -10.62 40.39
CA PHE A 318 5.46 -10.26 41.71
C PHE A 318 6.02 -11.09 42.86
N ASN A 319 6.94 -12.02 42.56
CA ASN A 319 7.85 -12.60 43.54
C ASN A 319 9.19 -11.87 43.62
N HIS A 320 9.40 -10.76 42.92
CA HIS A 320 10.62 -9.93 42.97
C HIS A 320 10.24 -8.52 43.43
N PHE A 321 9.98 -8.26 44.71
CA PHE A 321 9.30 -7.02 45.15
C PHE A 321 10.03 -6.30 46.30
N GLN A 322 9.66 -5.03 46.50
CA GLN A 322 10.06 -4.26 47.67
C GLN A 322 9.22 -4.63 48.89
N GLU A 323 9.87 -5.14 49.93
CA GLU A 323 9.25 -5.39 51.23
C GLU A 323 9.50 -4.21 52.18
N LEU A 324 8.44 -3.70 52.84
CA LEU A 324 8.52 -2.65 53.87
C LEU A 324 7.99 -3.14 55.23
N THR A 325 8.83 -3.78 56.05
CA THR A 325 8.43 -4.24 57.40
C THR A 325 8.93 -3.34 58.55
N GLY A 326 8.07 -2.93 59.50
CA GLY A 326 8.55 -2.29 60.74
C GLY A 326 7.74 -1.09 61.26
N SER A 327 8.42 0.00 61.63
CA SER A 327 7.80 1.26 62.08
C SER A 327 7.99 2.36 61.03
N VAL A 328 7.60 2.06 59.78
CA VAL A 328 7.67 3.02 58.67
C VAL A 328 6.80 4.21 58.99
N LEU A 329 7.32 5.41 58.72
CA LEU A 329 6.58 6.65 58.88
C LEU A 329 5.94 7.02 57.55
N ASN A 330 4.76 7.63 57.59
CA ASN A 330 4.13 8.22 56.41
C ASN A 330 4.88 9.45 55.85
N SER A 331 6.00 9.82 56.46
CA SER A 331 6.94 10.82 55.94
C SER A 331 8.11 10.19 55.19
N ASP A 332 8.23 8.87 55.23
CA ASP A 332 9.24 8.13 54.49
C ASP A 332 8.72 7.88 53.07
N PHE A 333 9.59 7.98 52.08
CA PHE A 333 9.22 7.80 50.67
C PHE A 333 10.37 7.26 49.83
N TYR A 334 10.04 6.74 48.66
CA TYR A 334 10.98 6.46 47.57
C TYR A 334 10.52 7.12 46.28
N THR A 335 11.45 7.36 45.37
CA THR A 335 11.24 8.02 44.09
C THR A 335 11.72 7.10 42.98
N LEU A 336 10.86 6.88 42.00
CA LEU A 336 11.16 6.25 40.72
C LEU A 336 11.34 7.36 39.67
N THR A 337 12.42 7.31 38.91
CA THR A 337 12.71 8.27 37.83
C THR A 337 12.74 7.53 36.50
N TYR A 338 12.26 8.16 35.44
CA TYR A 338 12.24 7.64 34.08
C TYR A 338 13.08 8.56 33.20
N ASP A 339 13.98 8.00 32.40
CA ASP A 339 14.84 8.74 31.49
C ASP A 339 14.07 9.20 30.26
N VAL A 340 13.22 8.33 29.71
CA VAL A 340 12.15 8.71 28.79
C VAL A 340 10.97 9.30 29.58
N PRO A 341 10.63 10.59 29.41
CA PRO A 341 9.52 11.21 30.11
C PRO A 341 8.16 10.60 29.69
N ILE A 342 7.26 10.33 30.65
CA ILE A 342 6.01 9.60 30.36
C ILE A 342 4.85 10.58 30.16
N PRO A 343 4.28 10.71 28.94
CA PRO A 343 3.13 11.57 28.71
C PRO A 343 1.88 11.07 29.44
N VAL A 344 1.16 11.99 30.07
CA VAL A 344 -0.08 11.68 30.77
C VAL A 344 -1.24 11.66 29.78
N SER A 345 -1.44 10.51 29.16
CA SER A 345 -2.59 10.22 28.30
C SER A 345 -3.74 9.56 29.09
N GLY A 346 -4.91 9.43 28.45
CA GLY A 346 -6.08 8.76 29.02
C GLY A 346 -5.93 7.23 29.14
N GLU A 347 -4.85 6.68 28.60
CA GLU A 347 -4.76 5.29 28.13
C GLU A 347 -3.58 4.55 28.75
N SER A 348 -2.64 5.28 29.33
CA SER A 348 -1.72 4.73 30.32
C SER A 348 -2.41 4.53 31.67
N PHE A 349 -2.06 3.46 32.36
CA PHE A 349 -2.56 3.17 33.71
C PHE A 349 -1.41 3.06 34.69
N ILE A 350 -1.56 3.68 35.85
CA ILE A 350 -0.69 3.39 36.97
C ILE A 350 -1.22 2.20 37.76
N LEU A 351 -0.37 1.19 37.89
CA LEU A 351 -0.60 -0.03 38.62
C LEU A 351 0.12 0.07 39.95
N VAL A 352 -0.63 0.05 41.05
CA VAL A 352 -0.06 0.01 42.40
C VAL A 352 -0.46 -1.30 43.05
N SER A 353 0.52 -2.11 43.38
CA SER A 353 0.30 -3.39 44.03
C SER A 353 0.63 -3.36 45.50
N GLU A 354 -0.04 -4.25 46.23
CA GLU A 354 0.22 -4.47 47.64
C GLU A 354 0.02 -5.94 47.96
N ARG A 355 0.83 -6.44 48.89
CA ARG A 355 0.75 -7.81 49.35
C ARG A 355 -0.11 -7.84 50.60
N ASN A 356 -0.99 -8.83 50.71
CA ASN A 356 -1.81 -9.13 51.89
C ASN A 356 -2.96 -8.15 52.21
N LEU A 357 -3.16 -7.13 51.38
CA LEU A 357 -4.30 -6.19 51.28
C LEU A 357 -4.50 -5.30 52.51
N ASN A 358 -3.41 -4.83 53.13
CA ASN A 358 -3.48 -4.16 54.45
C ASN A 358 -2.97 -2.71 54.47
N ASN A 359 -2.18 -2.29 53.49
CA ASN A 359 -1.54 -0.98 53.41
C ASN A 359 -2.09 -0.17 52.23
N GLY A 360 -2.02 1.15 52.33
CA GLY A 360 -2.34 2.06 51.22
C GLY A 360 -1.19 3.04 50.99
N PHE A 361 -1.12 3.64 49.81
CA PHE A 361 -0.03 4.52 49.39
C PHE A 361 -0.53 5.94 49.06
N ASN A 362 0.38 6.91 49.14
CA ASN A 362 0.22 8.23 48.56
C ASN A 362 1.34 8.41 47.52
N LEU A 363 0.94 8.71 46.29
CA LEU A 363 1.82 8.90 45.15
C LEU A 363 1.80 10.38 44.74
N GLU A 364 2.95 10.90 44.30
CA GLU A 364 3.13 12.27 43.81
C GLU A 364 3.95 12.22 42.49
N ALA A 365 3.46 12.84 41.43
CA ALA A 365 4.12 12.89 40.11
C ALA A 365 4.80 14.25 39.89
N PHE A 366 6.00 14.24 39.32
CA PHE A 366 6.79 15.43 39.04
C PHE A 366 7.29 15.47 37.59
N ASP A 367 7.36 16.67 37.02
CA ASP A 367 7.96 16.94 35.70
C ASP A 367 9.51 16.98 35.75
N ALA A 368 10.16 17.19 34.60
CA ALA A 368 11.62 17.29 34.48
C ALA A 368 12.23 18.44 35.32
N ASN A 369 11.44 19.46 35.64
CA ASN A 369 11.85 20.58 36.48
C ASN A 369 11.62 20.33 37.98
N GLY A 370 11.10 19.17 38.36
CA GLY A 370 10.76 18.80 39.73
C GLY A 370 9.50 19.50 40.25
N VAL A 371 8.61 19.97 39.38
CA VAL A 371 7.31 20.56 39.74
C VAL A 371 6.29 19.45 39.92
N LEU A 372 5.53 19.51 41.02
CA LEU A 372 4.43 18.59 41.29
C LEU A 372 3.28 18.81 40.28
N ILE A 373 2.98 17.79 39.48
CA ILE A 373 1.95 17.80 38.42
C ILE A 373 0.73 16.92 38.76
N GLY A 374 0.85 16.07 39.79
CA GLY A 374 -0.18 15.10 40.15
C GLY A 374 -0.01 14.49 41.54
N SER A 375 -1.10 14.01 42.13
CA SER A 375 -1.07 13.23 43.38
C SER A 375 -2.24 12.26 43.48
N LEU A 376 -1.99 11.05 43.97
CA LEU A 376 -2.99 9.98 44.07
C LEU A 376 -2.92 9.26 45.41
N ASP A 377 -4.08 9.11 46.07
CA ASP A 377 -4.23 8.30 47.28
C ASP A 377 -4.77 6.91 46.91
N VAL A 378 -3.98 5.87 47.16
CA VAL A 378 -4.38 4.46 46.97
C VAL A 378 -4.86 3.90 48.30
N LEU A 379 -6.14 3.55 48.39
CA LEU A 379 -6.74 3.02 49.61
C LEU A 379 -6.74 1.49 49.59
N THR A 380 -6.75 0.87 50.78
CA THR A 380 -6.89 -0.60 50.92
C THR A 380 -8.17 -1.16 50.30
N SER A 381 -9.18 -0.33 50.07
CA SER A 381 -10.41 -0.72 49.37
C SER A 381 -10.28 -0.83 47.85
N ASP A 382 -9.19 -0.30 47.30
CA ASP A 382 -9.04 -0.08 45.86
C ASP A 382 -8.33 -1.27 45.20
N TYR A 383 -7.65 -2.11 45.99
CA TYR A 383 -7.02 -3.33 45.50
C TYR A 383 -8.03 -4.37 45.03
N ILE A 384 -7.80 -4.84 43.82
CA ILE A 384 -8.45 -5.98 43.21
C ILE A 384 -7.55 -7.20 43.47
N GLY A 385 -8.09 -8.22 44.15
CA GLY A 385 -7.34 -9.45 44.38
C GLY A 385 -7.11 -10.21 43.07
N THR A 386 -5.85 -10.52 42.77
CA THR A 386 -5.47 -11.21 41.52
C THR A 386 -5.78 -12.71 41.55
N GLY A 387 -5.96 -13.27 42.75
CA GLY A 387 -6.10 -14.71 42.96
C GLY A 387 -4.76 -15.46 42.95
N ILE A 388 -3.64 -14.76 42.78
CA ILE A 388 -2.28 -15.28 42.87
C ILE A 388 -1.70 -14.90 44.23
N ASN A 389 -0.93 -15.82 44.81
CA ASN A 389 -0.17 -15.56 46.02
C ASN A 389 1.32 -15.50 45.68
N THR A 390 2.07 -14.67 46.41
CA THR A 390 3.52 -14.73 46.41
C THR A 390 4.04 -16.08 46.95
N SER A 391 5.32 -16.34 46.72
CA SER A 391 6.06 -17.53 47.17
C SER A 391 6.01 -17.75 48.68
N ILE A 392 5.82 -16.67 49.45
CA ILE A 392 5.66 -16.70 50.92
C ILE A 392 4.19 -16.79 51.37
N GLY A 393 3.25 -16.92 50.44
CA GLY A 393 1.84 -17.20 50.69
C GLY A 393 0.98 -15.98 51.01
N GLN A 394 1.40 -14.78 50.62
CA GLN A 394 0.60 -13.56 50.71
C GLN A 394 -0.17 -13.33 49.41
N GLU A 395 -1.43 -12.92 49.50
CA GLU A 395 -2.25 -12.56 48.33
C GLU A 395 -1.73 -11.28 47.68
N ILE A 396 -1.68 -11.26 46.35
CA ILE A 396 -1.31 -10.07 45.57
C ILE A 396 -2.59 -9.27 45.25
N GLY A 397 -2.61 -8.01 45.66
CA GLY A 397 -3.63 -7.04 45.28
C GLY A 397 -3.08 -6.01 44.31
N ILE A 398 -3.89 -5.62 43.33
CA ILE A 398 -3.52 -4.58 42.37
C ILE A 398 -4.62 -3.52 42.32
N ALA A 399 -4.26 -2.27 42.56
CA ALA A 399 -5.08 -1.10 42.32
C ALA A 399 -4.64 -0.46 40.99
N LEU A 400 -5.61 -0.03 40.19
CA LEU A 400 -5.41 0.52 38.85
C LEU A 400 -6.09 1.88 38.76
N TYR A 401 -5.38 2.86 38.22
CA TYR A 401 -5.92 4.20 37.97
C TYR A 401 -5.46 4.68 36.59
N PRO A 402 -6.32 5.36 35.81
CA PRO A 402 -5.84 6.06 34.61
C PRO A 402 -4.77 7.06 35.01
N LEU A 403 -3.73 7.22 34.20
CA LEU A 403 -2.63 8.14 34.48
C LEU A 403 -3.15 9.60 34.54
N SER A 404 -4.15 9.93 33.73
CA SER A 404 -4.91 11.18 33.77
C SER A 404 -5.69 11.44 35.08
N GLN A 405 -5.92 10.41 35.90
CA GLN A 405 -6.44 10.57 37.27
C GLN A 405 -5.31 10.87 38.27
N PHE A 406 -4.09 10.42 37.99
CA PHE A 406 -2.93 10.61 38.85
C PHE A 406 -2.29 11.99 38.63
N ALA A 407 -2.05 12.36 37.38
CA ALA A 407 -1.43 13.62 36.96
C ALA A 407 -2.31 14.36 35.94
N THR A 408 -1.98 15.63 35.69
CA THR A 408 -2.75 16.47 34.76
C THR A 408 -2.62 15.91 33.34
N ALA A 409 -3.73 15.69 32.63
CA ALA A 409 -3.68 15.24 31.23
C ALA A 409 -2.86 16.22 30.37
N GLY A 410 -2.00 15.71 29.48
CA GLY A 410 -1.05 16.50 28.69
C GLY A 410 0.11 17.07 29.51
N SER A 411 0.36 16.59 30.74
CA SER A 411 1.65 16.81 31.41
C SER A 411 2.54 15.59 31.23
N VAL A 412 3.85 15.74 31.48
CA VAL A 412 4.82 14.66 31.30
C VAL A 412 5.45 14.30 32.64
N ILE A 413 5.40 13.02 33.01
CA ILE A 413 5.94 12.50 34.27
C ILE A 413 7.41 12.15 34.06
N LYS A 414 8.31 12.83 34.79
CA LYS A 414 9.73 12.44 34.90
C LYS A 414 10.01 11.57 36.12
N SER A 415 9.28 11.79 37.20
CA SER A 415 9.46 10.99 38.42
C SER A 415 8.19 10.84 39.25
N ILE A 416 8.12 9.72 39.97
CA ILE A 416 7.00 9.35 40.84
C ILE A 416 7.56 9.10 42.23
N THR A 417 7.10 9.88 43.20
CA THR A 417 7.37 9.67 44.62
C THR A 417 6.25 8.87 45.26
N VAL A 418 6.60 7.83 46.03
CA VAL A 418 5.66 6.93 46.68
C VAL A 418 5.92 6.89 48.18
N SER A 419 4.86 7.10 48.97
CA SER A 419 4.91 7.11 50.44
C SER A 419 3.78 6.28 51.06
N PRO A 420 3.97 5.68 52.25
CA PRO A 420 2.88 4.98 52.94
C PRO A 420 1.81 5.96 53.45
N SER A 421 0.54 5.59 53.30
CA SER A 421 -0.59 6.42 53.77
C SER A 421 -0.67 6.57 55.31
N ALA A 422 -0.03 5.67 56.06
CA ALA A 422 -0.04 5.67 57.53
C ALA A 422 1.23 5.04 58.12
N ASN A 423 1.51 5.35 59.39
CA ASN A 423 2.65 4.75 60.10
C ASN A 423 2.35 3.28 60.46
N GLY A 424 3.31 2.38 60.26
CA GLY A 424 3.16 0.96 60.62
C GLY A 424 3.95 0.02 59.72
N ASP A 425 3.33 -1.10 59.37
CA ASP A 425 3.72 -1.92 58.21
C ASP A 425 3.72 -0.96 57.01
N GLY A 426 4.85 -0.81 56.33
CA GLY A 426 4.90 0.07 55.16
C GLY A 426 4.09 -0.55 54.03
N GLY A 427 3.79 0.20 52.98
CA GLY A 427 3.17 -0.41 51.80
C GLY A 427 4.20 -1.27 51.08
N ASP A 428 3.90 -2.54 50.91
CA ASP A 428 4.84 -3.53 50.41
C ASP A 428 4.34 -4.15 49.10
N GLY A 429 5.08 -3.96 48.00
CA GLY A 429 4.58 -4.23 46.66
C GLY A 429 5.39 -3.54 45.56
N LYS A 430 4.73 -3.17 44.46
CA LYS A 430 5.30 -2.56 43.25
C LYS A 430 4.42 -1.47 42.68
N VAL A 431 5.03 -0.55 41.93
CA VAL A 431 4.37 0.49 41.16
C VAL A 431 4.89 0.40 39.72
N PHE A 432 3.99 0.28 38.76
CA PHE A 432 4.30 0.28 37.32
C PHE A 432 3.41 1.28 36.60
N ILE A 433 3.87 1.74 35.44
CA ILE A 433 2.97 2.28 34.43
C ILE A 433 2.82 1.21 33.36
N VAL A 434 1.57 0.94 32.98
CA VAL A 434 1.25 0.03 31.88
C VAL A 434 0.58 0.81 30.76
N THR A 435 0.99 0.51 29.53
CA THR A 435 0.42 1.05 28.30
C THR A 435 0.00 -0.09 27.38
N GLU A 436 -0.81 0.23 26.38
CA GLU A 436 -1.12 -0.71 25.29
C GLU A 436 0.14 -0.96 24.47
N VAL A 437 0.17 -2.04 23.69
CA VAL A 437 1.20 -2.19 22.66
C VAL A 437 0.98 -1.05 21.68
N PHE A 438 2.01 -0.25 21.39
CA PHE A 438 1.99 0.71 20.28
C PHE A 438 1.56 -0.03 19.01
N THR A 439 0.35 0.24 18.53
CA THR A 439 -0.11 -0.23 17.23
C THR A 439 -0.64 0.97 16.50
N CYS A 440 0.22 1.59 15.71
CA CYS A 440 -0.20 2.64 14.79
C CYS A 440 -1.17 2.05 13.79
N LYS A 441 -2.24 2.80 13.50
CA LYS A 441 -3.20 2.43 12.47
C LYS A 441 -2.55 2.71 11.12
N ASP A 442 -3.07 2.00 10.13
CA ASP A 442 -2.84 2.21 8.71
C ASP A 442 -4.25 2.47 8.21
N SER A 443 -4.61 3.75 8.14
CA SER A 443 -5.99 4.23 8.09
C SER A 443 -6.67 3.93 6.77
N ASP A 444 -5.90 3.99 5.69
CA ASP A 444 -6.31 3.68 4.33
C ASP A 444 -5.94 2.26 3.88
N GLY A 445 -5.08 1.55 4.61
CA GLY A 445 -4.70 0.17 4.33
C GLY A 445 -3.62 0.03 3.26
N ASP A 446 -2.83 1.06 2.99
CA ASP A 446 -1.82 1.07 1.92
C ASP A 446 -0.49 0.39 2.33
N GLY A 447 -0.31 0.16 3.64
CA GLY A 447 0.84 -0.51 4.23
C GLY A 447 1.92 0.42 4.82
N VAL A 448 1.72 1.74 4.78
CA VAL A 448 2.38 2.74 5.62
C VAL A 448 1.47 3.00 6.83
N ILE A 449 2.04 3.30 7.98
CA ILE A 449 1.25 3.57 9.20
C ILE A 449 1.08 5.08 9.33
N ASP A 450 -0.03 5.53 9.90
CA ASP A 450 -0.42 6.94 9.97
C ASP A 450 0.69 7.84 10.55
N SER A 451 1.51 7.38 11.51
CA SER A 451 2.61 8.19 12.07
C SER A 451 3.83 8.32 11.15
N LEU A 452 3.85 7.60 10.03
CA LEU A 452 4.89 7.64 9.00
C LEU A 452 4.31 8.05 7.65
N ASP A 453 3.02 8.40 7.62
CA ASP A 453 2.25 8.66 6.42
C ASP A 453 1.96 10.15 6.30
N LEU A 454 2.40 10.75 5.20
CA LEU A 454 2.21 12.18 4.97
C LEU A 454 0.88 12.51 4.26
N ASP A 455 0.04 11.51 3.99
CA ASP A 455 -1.28 11.56 3.34
C ASP A 455 -2.13 10.35 3.81
N SER A 456 -2.50 10.32 5.10
CA SER A 456 -3.02 9.15 5.84
C SER A 456 -4.38 8.61 5.39
N ASP A 457 -5.12 9.35 4.56
CA ASP A 457 -6.34 8.88 3.92
C ASP A 457 -6.23 8.76 2.39
N ASN A 458 -5.05 9.07 1.84
CA ASN A 458 -4.69 8.96 0.44
C ASN A 458 -5.58 9.79 -0.50
N ASP A 459 -6.11 10.92 -0.05
CA ASP A 459 -6.93 11.84 -0.85
C ASP A 459 -6.10 12.80 -1.73
N GLY A 460 -4.77 12.76 -1.60
CA GLY A 460 -3.84 13.58 -2.37
C GLY A 460 -3.61 14.98 -1.79
N ILE A 461 -4.03 15.22 -0.57
CA ILE A 461 -3.68 16.37 0.29
C ILE A 461 -2.59 15.90 1.28
N TYR A 462 -1.92 16.83 1.96
CA TYR A 462 -0.93 16.45 2.97
C TYR A 462 -1.56 16.56 4.34
N ASP A 463 -1.26 15.63 5.25
CA ASP A 463 -1.73 15.65 6.63
C ASP A 463 -1.39 16.99 7.33
N ALA A 464 -0.16 17.48 7.15
CA ALA A 464 0.27 18.81 7.62
C ALA A 464 -0.55 20.00 7.07
N VAL A 465 -1.22 19.86 5.92
CA VAL A 465 -2.13 20.89 5.38
C VAL A 465 -3.48 20.83 6.09
N GLU A 466 -3.90 19.64 6.50
CA GLU A 466 -5.20 19.33 7.06
C GLU A 466 -5.23 19.41 8.58
N ALA A 467 -4.10 19.20 9.25
CA ALA A 467 -3.91 19.32 10.69
C ALA A 467 -4.42 20.65 11.28
N GLY A 468 -4.51 21.71 10.47
CA GLY A 468 -5.13 22.98 10.84
C GLY A 468 -4.20 23.96 11.58
N HIS A 469 -2.89 23.70 11.60
CA HIS A 469 -1.89 24.59 12.18
C HIS A 469 -1.39 25.68 11.21
N ASP A 470 -1.71 25.60 9.91
CA ASP A 470 -1.34 26.57 8.87
C ASP A 470 0.18 26.88 8.81
N GLN A 471 1.02 25.87 9.06
CA GLN A 471 2.49 26.03 9.05
C GLN A 471 3.02 25.77 7.65
N VAL A 472 4.24 26.23 7.39
CA VAL A 472 4.88 26.06 6.08
C VAL A 472 5.52 24.69 6.03
N ASN A 473 5.02 23.80 5.17
CA ASN A 473 5.60 22.50 4.89
C ASN A 473 6.41 22.48 3.57
N ALA A 474 7.14 21.38 3.34
CA ALA A 474 7.82 21.08 2.10
C ALA A 474 7.77 19.57 1.82
N GLY A 475 6.68 19.12 1.17
CA GLY A 475 6.47 17.72 0.83
C GLY A 475 5.95 16.94 2.04
N GLY A 476 4.81 17.37 2.59
CA GLY A 476 4.25 16.87 3.85
C GLY A 476 4.89 17.52 5.08
N GLN A 477 6.22 17.51 5.18
CA GLN A 477 6.92 17.83 6.43
C GLN A 477 7.07 19.33 6.73
N LEU A 478 6.96 19.73 8.00
CA LEU A 478 7.09 21.12 8.45
C LEU A 478 8.52 21.65 8.29
N THR A 479 8.62 22.88 7.78
CA THR A 479 9.93 23.52 7.59
C THR A 479 10.36 24.28 8.83
N GLY A 480 11.46 23.87 9.45
CA GLY A 480 11.93 24.56 10.65
C GLY A 480 13.09 23.87 11.36
N PRO A 481 13.52 24.42 12.51
CA PRO A 481 14.19 23.63 13.53
C PRO A 481 13.18 22.68 14.22
N VAL A 482 13.69 21.53 14.62
CA VAL A 482 13.00 20.54 15.44
C VAL A 482 13.70 20.47 16.82
N GLY A 483 12.89 20.26 17.87
CA GLY A 483 13.33 20.18 19.26
C GLY A 483 14.09 18.89 19.57
N MET A 484 14.55 18.71 20.82
CA MET A 484 15.07 17.40 21.27
C MET A 484 13.96 16.37 21.53
N ASP A 485 12.70 16.81 21.46
CA ASP A 485 11.50 15.99 21.60
C ASP A 485 10.93 15.55 20.26
N GLY A 486 11.64 15.77 19.14
CA GLY A 486 11.20 15.33 17.80
C GLY A 486 10.09 16.18 17.16
N VAL A 487 9.46 17.09 17.91
CA VAL A 487 8.34 17.89 17.39
C VAL A 487 8.84 19.18 16.72
N PRO A 488 8.32 19.59 15.54
CA PRO A 488 8.66 20.86 14.91
C PRO A 488 8.38 22.07 15.83
N ASP A 489 9.38 22.94 16.05
CA ASP A 489 9.25 24.17 16.85
C ASP A 489 8.09 25.06 16.37
N SER A 490 7.71 24.95 15.09
CA SER A 490 6.69 25.79 14.45
C SER A 490 5.27 25.54 14.97
N VAL A 491 5.00 24.32 15.46
CA VAL A 491 3.73 23.96 16.09
C VAL A 491 3.77 24.07 17.61
N GLN A 492 4.88 24.50 18.21
CA GLN A 492 5.02 24.63 19.66
C GLN A 492 4.96 26.09 20.13
N ASN A 493 4.78 26.31 21.44
CA ASN A 493 4.83 27.65 22.01
C ASN A 493 6.27 28.06 22.33
N PRO A 494 6.65 29.35 22.19
CA PRO A 494 7.99 29.80 22.57
C PRO A 494 8.30 29.54 24.05
N GLY A 495 9.33 28.73 24.32
CA GLY A 495 9.74 28.23 25.64
C GLY A 495 9.29 26.80 25.96
N ASP A 496 8.54 26.16 25.08
CA ASP A 496 8.01 24.80 25.20
C ASP A 496 8.60 23.87 24.11
N GLU A 497 9.69 24.27 23.45
CA GLU A 497 10.33 23.60 22.29
C GLU A 497 10.97 22.22 22.58
N ASP A 498 10.77 21.65 23.77
CA ASP A 498 11.30 20.34 24.19
C ASP A 498 10.31 19.68 25.18
N SER A 499 9.00 19.86 24.96
CA SER A 499 7.95 19.52 25.93
C SER A 499 6.89 18.54 25.42
N GLY A 500 6.88 18.24 24.11
CA GLY A 500 5.86 17.44 23.44
C GLY A 500 4.50 18.16 23.36
N LEU A 501 4.47 19.50 23.45
CA LEU A 501 3.21 20.27 23.49
C LEU A 501 3.00 21.12 22.24
N VAL A 502 2.02 20.72 21.43
CA VAL A 502 1.56 21.51 20.28
C VAL A 502 0.63 22.67 20.68
N ASN A 503 0.57 23.71 19.84
CA ASN A 503 -0.09 24.99 20.09
C ASN A 503 -1.42 25.15 19.31
N TYR A 504 -1.85 24.10 18.62
CA TYR A 504 -3.05 24.05 17.79
C TYR A 504 -3.99 22.92 18.25
N THR A 505 -5.11 22.78 17.55
CA THR A 505 -6.01 21.64 17.67
C THR A 505 -6.29 21.15 16.27
N LEU A 506 -6.32 19.83 16.08
CA LEU A 506 -6.63 19.21 14.78
C LEU A 506 -7.89 19.83 14.18
N ALA A 507 -7.85 20.08 12.86
CA ALA A 507 -9.03 20.44 12.13
C ALA A 507 -10.01 19.27 12.08
N ASN A 508 -11.28 19.63 12.06
CA ASN A 508 -12.40 18.74 11.88
C ASN A 508 -13.55 19.64 11.40
N SER A 509 -13.73 19.69 10.08
CA SER A 509 -14.50 20.69 9.38
C SER A 509 -16.01 20.53 9.61
N ASP A 510 -16.50 19.29 9.73
CA ASP A 510 -17.93 19.00 9.91
C ASP A 510 -18.36 18.72 11.39
N SER A 511 -17.40 18.38 12.25
CA SER A 511 -17.54 17.94 13.65
C SER A 511 -18.35 16.64 13.89
N LEU A 512 -18.45 15.72 12.94
CA LEU A 512 -19.26 14.49 13.01
C LEU A 512 -18.43 13.20 13.03
N ASP A 513 -17.29 13.17 12.37
CA ASP A 513 -16.43 12.01 12.06
C ASP A 513 -14.95 12.28 12.40
N ASN A 514 -14.02 11.80 11.58
CA ASN A 514 -12.59 11.82 11.86
C ASN A 514 -12.05 13.26 11.74
N PRO A 515 -10.86 13.56 12.27
CA PRO A 515 -10.16 14.79 11.90
C PRO A 515 -9.90 14.83 10.38
N ASP A 516 -9.81 16.04 9.81
CA ASP A 516 -9.72 16.25 8.35
C ASP A 516 -8.66 15.35 7.68
N TYR A 517 -7.44 15.23 8.24
CA TYR A 517 -6.34 14.38 7.71
C TYR A 517 -6.61 12.86 7.65
N LEU A 518 -7.79 12.41 8.10
CA LEU A 518 -8.23 11.01 8.11
C LEU A 518 -9.63 10.85 7.52
N ASP A 519 -10.12 11.86 6.81
CA ASP A 519 -11.48 11.95 6.33
C ASP A 519 -11.53 12.39 4.86
N THR A 520 -11.84 11.43 3.97
CA THR A 520 -11.91 11.65 2.52
C THR A 520 -13.05 12.57 2.07
N ASP A 521 -13.91 13.05 2.98
CA ASP A 521 -15.00 14.01 2.76
C ASP A 521 -15.12 14.90 4.02
N SER A 522 -14.10 15.74 4.26
CA SER A 522 -13.88 16.51 5.50
C SER A 522 -15.06 17.37 5.93
N ASP A 523 -15.88 17.80 4.98
CA ASP A 523 -17.00 18.70 5.17
C ASP A 523 -18.38 17.99 5.08
N ASN A 524 -18.35 16.72 4.67
CA ASN A 524 -19.46 15.79 4.57
C ASN A 524 -20.59 16.34 3.67
N ASP A 525 -20.24 17.00 2.56
CA ASP A 525 -21.18 17.42 1.52
C ASP A 525 -21.48 16.32 0.48
N GLY A 526 -20.67 15.25 0.48
CA GLY A 526 -20.76 14.11 -0.41
C GLY A 526 -19.86 14.19 -1.64
N CYS A 527 -18.95 15.16 -1.67
CA CYS A 527 -17.80 15.22 -2.56
C CYS A 527 -16.56 14.64 -1.87
N SER A 528 -15.64 14.06 -2.65
CA SER A 528 -14.34 13.69 -2.08
C SER A 528 -13.43 14.90 -1.99
N ASP A 529 -12.65 14.96 -0.92
CA ASP A 529 -11.64 16.00 -0.70
C ASP A 529 -10.63 16.04 -1.86
N ALA A 530 -10.30 14.87 -2.43
CA ALA A 530 -9.53 14.74 -3.66
C ALA A 530 -10.13 15.53 -4.84
N ASN A 531 -11.43 15.40 -5.10
CA ASN A 531 -12.08 16.09 -6.22
C ASN A 531 -12.12 17.60 -6.00
N GLU A 532 -12.38 18.03 -4.77
CA GLU A 532 -12.46 19.44 -4.41
C GLU A 532 -11.08 20.12 -4.39
N ALA A 533 -10.09 19.49 -3.76
CA ALA A 533 -8.74 20.04 -3.63
C ALA A 533 -8.06 20.24 -4.99
N TYR A 534 -8.37 19.38 -5.96
CA TYR A 534 -7.83 19.45 -7.31
C TYR A 534 -8.73 20.20 -8.30
N ASN A 535 -9.99 20.48 -7.91
CA ASN A 535 -11.05 20.95 -8.81
C ASN A 535 -11.09 20.10 -10.09
N ASP A 536 -11.14 18.78 -9.88
CA ASP A 536 -11.15 17.75 -10.91
C ASP A 536 -12.09 16.64 -10.45
N GLN A 537 -13.21 16.47 -11.14
CA GLN A 537 -14.26 15.49 -10.81
C GLN A 537 -13.81 14.01 -10.89
N ASN A 538 -12.60 13.76 -11.41
CA ASN A 538 -12.04 12.42 -11.55
C ASN A 538 -10.75 12.24 -10.73
N ALA A 539 -10.43 13.20 -9.85
CA ALA A 539 -9.26 13.09 -9.00
C ALA A 539 -9.33 11.81 -8.17
N ASP A 540 -10.54 11.42 -7.74
CA ASP A 540 -10.82 10.20 -6.98
C ASP A 540 -11.06 8.92 -7.81
N GLY A 541 -10.84 8.98 -9.13
CA GLY A 541 -11.12 7.85 -10.02
C GLY A 541 -12.53 7.27 -9.92
N GLY A 542 -13.51 8.07 -9.46
CA GLY A 542 -14.92 7.74 -9.34
C GLY A 542 -15.28 6.80 -8.18
N ASP A 543 -14.40 6.62 -7.19
CA ASP A 543 -14.68 5.81 -6.00
C ASP A 543 -15.21 6.60 -4.80
N ALA A 544 -15.29 7.94 -4.92
CA ALA A 544 -15.74 8.86 -3.87
C ALA A 544 -14.91 8.77 -2.58
N GLY A 545 -13.61 8.52 -2.70
CA GLY A 545 -12.68 8.49 -1.58
C GLY A 545 -11.29 8.99 -1.95
N GLN A 546 -10.43 8.10 -2.43
CA GLN A 546 -8.98 8.32 -2.51
C GLN A 546 -8.56 8.87 -3.86
N TYR A 547 -7.44 9.58 -3.93
CA TYR A 547 -6.89 10.06 -5.18
C TYR A 547 -6.47 8.91 -6.12
N GLY A 548 -7.12 8.83 -7.28
CA GLY A 548 -6.85 7.83 -8.32
C GLY A 548 -7.77 6.62 -8.22
N ALA A 549 -7.27 5.43 -8.54
CA ALA A 549 -8.10 4.22 -8.56
C ALA A 549 -7.70 3.27 -7.42
N ASP A 550 -8.69 2.81 -6.63
CA ASP A 550 -8.50 1.84 -5.54
C ASP A 550 -7.99 0.45 -6.04
N PRO A 551 -6.91 -0.11 -5.46
CA PRO A 551 -6.11 0.46 -4.37
C PRO A 551 -5.08 1.45 -4.88
N THR A 552 -5.02 2.60 -4.20
CA THR A 552 -4.10 3.68 -4.51
C THR A 552 -2.66 3.22 -4.40
N THR A 553 -1.82 3.66 -5.34
CA THR A 553 -0.39 3.31 -5.34
C THR A 553 0.40 4.41 -4.67
N VAL A 554 1.02 4.08 -3.54
CA VAL A 554 1.76 5.03 -2.71
C VAL A 554 3.27 4.84 -2.75
N ASN A 555 3.99 5.83 -2.23
CA ASN A 555 5.39 5.69 -1.92
C ASN A 555 5.55 5.00 -0.56
N PRO A 556 6.09 3.77 -0.49
CA PRO A 556 6.15 2.98 0.75
C PRO A 556 7.11 3.52 1.82
N ALA A 557 7.68 4.71 1.61
CA ALA A 557 8.57 5.37 2.55
C ALA A 557 7.89 6.54 3.29
N ASN A 558 6.76 7.04 2.79
CA ASN A 558 6.12 8.24 3.35
C ASN A 558 4.63 8.37 2.97
N GLY A 559 4.00 7.27 2.52
CA GLY A 559 2.58 7.15 2.19
C GLY A 559 2.01 8.01 1.05
N LEU A 560 2.75 8.99 0.54
CA LEU A 560 2.23 9.85 -0.55
C LEU A 560 1.79 9.08 -1.81
N VAL A 561 0.57 9.38 -2.28
CA VAL A 561 0.00 8.94 -3.55
C VAL A 561 0.91 9.27 -4.73
N VAL A 562 1.38 8.24 -5.44
CA VAL A 562 2.35 8.40 -6.56
C VAL A 562 1.76 9.14 -7.76
N ALA A 563 0.44 9.02 -7.96
CA ALA A 563 -0.27 9.67 -9.06
C ALA A 563 -0.59 11.15 -8.77
N ALA A 564 -0.74 11.51 -7.50
CA ALA A 564 -1.08 12.85 -7.06
C ALA A 564 0.08 13.83 -7.32
N SER A 565 -0.28 15.06 -7.67
CA SER A 565 0.71 16.06 -8.09
C SER A 565 1.30 16.86 -6.91
N TYR A 566 0.57 16.93 -5.79
CA TYR A 566 0.83 17.80 -4.63
C TYR A 566 1.37 19.18 -5.03
N ALA A 567 0.69 19.82 -5.97
CA ALA A 567 1.14 21.10 -6.49
C ALA A 567 1.02 22.19 -5.43
N ALA A 568 1.92 23.18 -5.43
CA ALA A 568 1.85 24.32 -4.50
C ALA A 568 0.60 25.23 -4.69
N THR A 569 -0.27 24.89 -5.63
CA THR A 569 -1.58 25.53 -5.86
C THR A 569 -2.75 24.67 -5.40
N THR A 570 -2.47 23.49 -4.86
CA THR A 570 -3.38 22.50 -4.29
C THR A 570 -3.18 22.51 -2.76
N PRO A 571 -4.25 22.42 -1.96
CA PRO A 571 -5.67 22.45 -2.36
C PRO A 571 -6.08 23.80 -2.96
N VAL A 572 -7.09 23.80 -3.83
CA VAL A 572 -7.62 25.03 -4.45
C VAL A 572 -8.58 25.80 -3.50
N ASP A 573 -8.76 27.09 -3.81
CA ASP A 573 -9.74 28.00 -3.21
C ASP A 573 -10.39 28.74 -4.39
N THR A 574 -11.43 28.13 -4.96
CA THR A 574 -11.99 28.56 -6.24
C THR A 574 -12.75 29.88 -6.13
N ASP A 575 -13.40 30.13 -5.00
CA ASP A 575 -14.18 31.35 -4.76
C ASP A 575 -13.33 32.51 -4.17
N GLY A 576 -12.12 32.20 -3.69
CA GLY A 576 -11.13 33.12 -3.14
C GLY A 576 -11.46 33.61 -1.72
N ASN A 577 -12.21 32.83 -0.94
CA ASN A 577 -12.67 33.21 0.39
C ASN A 577 -11.68 32.84 1.52
N SER A 578 -10.58 32.13 1.19
CA SER A 578 -9.52 31.65 2.10
C SER A 578 -9.88 30.45 2.98
N THR A 579 -11.04 29.84 2.76
CA THR A 579 -11.31 28.44 3.07
C THR A 579 -10.90 27.64 1.83
N LEU A 580 -10.35 26.45 2.02
CA LEU A 580 -10.00 25.59 0.88
C LEU A 580 -11.24 24.79 0.54
N ASP A 581 -11.44 24.49 -0.75
CA ASP A 581 -12.71 23.97 -1.25
C ASP A 581 -13.10 22.66 -0.50
N TYR A 582 -12.16 21.73 -0.26
CA TYR A 582 -12.36 20.49 0.54
C TYR A 582 -12.86 20.68 1.99
N ARG A 583 -12.97 21.92 2.51
CA ARG A 583 -13.44 22.22 3.87
C ARG A 583 -14.76 22.99 3.91
N GLU A 584 -15.41 23.16 2.77
CA GLU A 584 -16.70 23.83 2.69
C GLU A 584 -17.55 23.36 1.52
N ASP A 585 -18.87 23.21 1.76
CA ASP A 585 -19.90 22.89 0.75
C ASP A 585 -19.53 23.59 -0.58
N GLY A 586 -19.00 22.81 -1.53
CA GLY A 586 -18.18 23.33 -2.62
C GLY A 586 -18.87 24.40 -3.48
N PRO A 587 -18.13 25.23 -4.23
CA PRO A 587 -18.73 26.31 -5.02
C PRO A 587 -19.59 25.78 -6.17
N ASP A 588 -20.90 25.77 -5.97
CA ASP A 588 -21.93 25.57 -7.01
C ASP A 588 -22.03 26.82 -7.92
N VAL A 589 -21.15 26.92 -8.94
CA VAL A 589 -21.06 28.09 -9.85
C VAL A 589 -22.33 28.18 -10.71
N ASN A 590 -22.89 27.03 -11.09
CA ASN A 590 -24.05 26.94 -11.97
C ASN A 590 -25.40 27.10 -11.22
N ASN A 591 -25.37 26.98 -9.89
CA ASN A 591 -26.46 27.10 -8.92
C ASN A 591 -27.53 25.97 -9.01
N ASP A 592 -27.15 24.74 -9.33
CA ASP A 592 -28.05 23.58 -9.40
C ASP A 592 -28.20 22.82 -8.06
N GLY A 593 -27.34 23.13 -7.09
CA GLY A 593 -27.30 22.52 -5.76
C GLY A 593 -26.36 21.34 -5.63
N ILE A 594 -25.46 21.12 -6.59
CA ILE A 594 -24.32 20.19 -6.55
C ILE A 594 -23.07 21.04 -6.77
N ALA A 595 -22.02 20.85 -5.97
CA ALA A 595 -20.75 21.52 -6.22
C ALA A 595 -20.17 21.03 -7.55
N ASP A 596 -19.63 21.94 -8.38
CA ASP A 596 -19.25 21.58 -9.76
C ASP A 596 -18.11 20.53 -9.81
N ALA A 597 -17.26 20.45 -8.76
CA ALA A 597 -16.24 19.40 -8.61
C ALA A 597 -16.83 18.02 -8.26
N CYS A 598 -18.13 17.96 -7.93
CA CYS A 598 -18.81 16.84 -7.28
C CYS A 598 -19.91 16.25 -8.16
N MET A 599 -19.90 16.57 -9.46
CA MET A 599 -20.68 15.82 -10.43
C MET A 599 -20.09 14.41 -10.51
N PRO A 600 -20.85 13.35 -10.17
CA PRO A 600 -20.34 11.99 -10.30
C PRO A 600 -19.88 11.77 -11.75
N PRO A 601 -18.72 11.15 -11.99
CA PRO A 601 -18.26 10.85 -13.32
C PRO A 601 -19.31 9.99 -14.03
N ILE A 602 -19.64 10.38 -15.26
CA ILE A 602 -20.69 9.74 -16.05
C ILE A 602 -20.08 8.46 -16.64
N ASP A 603 -20.74 7.33 -16.39
CA ASP A 603 -20.51 6.01 -16.99
C ASP A 603 -21.87 5.64 -17.59
N THR A 604 -22.05 6.00 -18.86
CA THR A 604 -23.36 5.97 -19.53
C THR A 604 -23.85 4.54 -19.71
N ASP A 605 -22.98 3.61 -20.09
CA ASP A 605 -23.34 2.22 -20.37
C ASP A 605 -23.14 1.24 -19.20
N GLY A 606 -22.45 1.68 -18.14
CA GLY A 606 -22.30 0.96 -16.88
C GLY A 606 -21.23 -0.13 -16.90
N ASP A 607 -20.24 -0.05 -17.81
CA ASP A 607 -19.18 -1.04 -17.95
C ASP A 607 -17.98 -0.85 -16.99
N GLY A 608 -17.98 0.26 -16.27
CA GLY A 608 -16.95 0.64 -15.30
C GLY A 608 -15.80 1.45 -15.89
N VAL A 609 -15.93 1.93 -17.12
CA VAL A 609 -15.08 2.95 -17.74
C VAL A 609 -15.93 4.22 -17.91
N PHE A 610 -15.43 5.36 -17.43
CA PHE A 610 -16.18 6.62 -17.52
C PHE A 610 -16.11 7.20 -18.93
N ASP A 611 -17.18 7.87 -19.39
CA ASP A 611 -17.34 8.43 -20.74
C ASP A 611 -16.15 9.31 -21.20
N ASN A 612 -15.40 9.93 -20.28
CA ASN A 612 -14.22 10.75 -20.62
C ASN A 612 -12.93 9.94 -20.87
N LEU A 613 -12.95 8.64 -20.60
CA LEU A 613 -11.87 7.67 -20.76
C LEU A 613 -12.27 6.48 -21.63
N ASP A 614 -13.56 6.20 -21.67
CA ASP A 614 -14.16 5.25 -22.60
C ASP A 614 -13.96 5.76 -24.04
N ILE A 615 -13.85 4.80 -24.96
CA ILE A 615 -13.69 5.07 -26.38
C ILE A 615 -14.91 4.60 -27.19
N ASP A 616 -15.94 4.08 -26.51
CA ASP A 616 -17.19 3.50 -27.01
C ASP A 616 -18.31 3.66 -25.95
N ASP A 617 -18.69 4.90 -25.61
CA ASP A 617 -19.52 5.27 -24.43
C ASP A 617 -20.92 4.60 -24.32
N ASP A 618 -21.40 3.96 -25.39
CA ASP A 618 -22.69 3.26 -25.47
C ASP A 618 -22.57 1.75 -25.76
N ASN A 619 -21.33 1.26 -25.84
CA ASN A 619 -20.96 -0.13 -26.04
C ASN A 619 -21.54 -0.78 -27.33
N ASP A 620 -21.92 0.02 -28.33
CA ASP A 620 -22.48 -0.46 -29.60
C ASP A 620 -21.40 -1.00 -30.57
N GLY A 621 -20.14 -0.64 -30.31
CA GLY A 621 -18.95 -1.03 -31.04
C GLY A 621 -18.43 0.00 -32.03
N ILE A 622 -19.08 1.15 -32.21
CA ILE A 622 -18.65 2.26 -33.05
C ILE A 622 -17.99 3.32 -32.16
N LEU A 623 -16.67 3.39 -32.17
CA LEU A 623 -15.93 4.36 -31.34
C LEU A 623 -16.48 5.81 -31.41
N ASP A 624 -16.52 6.53 -30.29
CA ASP A 624 -17.05 7.92 -30.21
C ASP A 624 -16.33 8.86 -31.19
N THR A 625 -15.04 8.61 -31.44
CA THR A 625 -14.27 9.40 -32.42
C THR A 625 -14.72 9.20 -33.88
N VAL A 626 -15.35 8.06 -34.19
CA VAL A 626 -15.98 7.76 -35.48
C VAL A 626 -17.33 8.45 -35.57
N GLU A 627 -18.13 8.38 -34.52
CA GLU A 627 -19.45 8.99 -34.41
C GLU A 627 -19.42 10.50 -34.35
N SER A 628 -18.35 11.04 -33.76
CA SER A 628 -18.03 12.45 -33.81
C SER A 628 -17.57 12.94 -35.19
N GLN A 629 -17.51 12.03 -36.18
CA GLN A 629 -17.02 12.27 -37.53
C GLN A 629 -15.58 12.83 -37.53
N GLY A 630 -14.78 12.41 -36.53
CA GLY A 630 -13.38 12.78 -36.35
C GLY A 630 -13.15 14.18 -35.76
N LEU A 631 -14.13 14.74 -35.04
CA LEU A 631 -13.97 16.00 -34.30
C LEU A 631 -13.15 15.85 -33.01
N GLY A 632 -12.96 14.62 -32.56
CA GLY A 632 -12.33 14.29 -31.28
C GLY A 632 -13.28 13.43 -30.47
N ASP A 633 -12.90 13.17 -29.23
CA ASP A 633 -13.76 12.59 -28.22
C ASP A 633 -14.82 13.66 -27.81
N PRO A 634 -16.13 13.36 -27.88
CA PRO A 634 -17.18 14.30 -27.49
C PRO A 634 -17.37 14.48 -25.97
N SER A 635 -16.97 13.50 -25.16
CA SER A 635 -17.20 13.42 -23.72
C SER A 635 -16.11 14.12 -22.89
N VAL A 636 -15.03 14.58 -23.54
CA VAL A 636 -13.99 15.40 -22.88
C VAL A 636 -14.26 16.91 -22.95
N ASP A 637 -13.77 17.65 -21.96
CA ASP A 637 -13.62 19.11 -22.00
C ASP A 637 -12.23 19.49 -22.57
N SER A 638 -12.18 19.82 -23.86
CA SER A 638 -10.90 20.09 -24.54
C SER A 638 -10.26 21.44 -24.23
N ASP A 639 -11.00 22.40 -23.67
CA ASP A 639 -10.46 23.74 -23.39
C ASP A 639 -10.43 24.14 -21.91
N GLY A 640 -10.97 23.29 -21.04
CA GLY A 640 -10.84 23.33 -19.59
C GLY A 640 -11.74 24.40 -18.96
N ASP A 641 -12.90 24.66 -19.56
CA ASP A 641 -13.86 25.65 -19.08
C ASP A 641 -15.05 25.06 -18.31
N GLY A 642 -15.07 23.73 -18.16
CA GLY A 642 -16.07 22.96 -17.43
C GLY A 642 -17.27 22.53 -18.28
N ILE A 643 -17.22 22.69 -19.61
CA ILE A 643 -18.29 22.27 -20.52
C ILE A 643 -17.76 21.21 -21.49
N LEU A 644 -18.41 20.05 -21.53
CA LEU A 644 -18.03 18.94 -22.43
C LEU A 644 -18.15 19.34 -23.91
N ASN A 645 -17.29 18.78 -24.75
CA ASN A 645 -17.23 19.11 -26.18
C ASN A 645 -18.59 19.00 -26.88
N TYR A 646 -19.39 17.97 -26.58
CA TYR A 646 -20.72 17.79 -27.20
C TYR A 646 -21.76 18.84 -26.76
N GLN A 647 -21.54 19.55 -25.65
CA GLN A 647 -22.40 20.63 -25.14
C GLN A 647 -21.79 22.03 -25.32
N ASP A 648 -20.55 22.12 -25.79
CA ASP A 648 -19.84 23.37 -25.87
C ASP A 648 -20.12 24.15 -27.17
N SER A 649 -20.57 25.40 -26.99
CA SER A 649 -20.85 26.34 -28.07
C SER A 649 -19.59 26.98 -28.69
N ASP A 650 -18.45 26.89 -28.01
CA ASP A 650 -17.15 27.30 -28.53
C ASP A 650 -16.49 26.17 -29.34
N PHE A 651 -16.81 24.90 -29.04
CA PHE A 651 -16.49 23.71 -29.83
C PHE A 651 -17.31 23.63 -31.14
N CYS A 652 -18.64 23.73 -31.07
CA CYS A 652 -19.53 23.51 -32.21
C CYS A 652 -20.77 24.44 -32.19
N SER A 653 -21.70 24.26 -33.14
CA SER A 653 -23.00 24.94 -33.08
C SER A 653 -24.04 24.05 -32.40
N LEU A 654 -24.61 24.51 -31.30
CA LEU A 654 -25.62 23.76 -30.55
C LEU A 654 -27.00 23.80 -31.23
N ASN A 655 -27.75 22.71 -31.10
CA ASN A 655 -29.14 22.57 -31.54
C ASN A 655 -30.14 23.14 -30.49
N ALA A 656 -31.40 22.71 -30.52
CA ALA A 656 -32.43 23.23 -29.61
C ALA A 656 -32.32 22.68 -28.19
N ASP A 657 -31.66 21.53 -28.05
CA ASP A 657 -31.58 20.72 -26.84
C ASP A 657 -30.25 20.93 -26.11
N GLY A 658 -29.32 21.67 -26.74
CA GLY A 658 -28.05 22.07 -26.14
C GLY A 658 -26.88 21.19 -26.57
N VAL A 659 -27.11 20.26 -27.49
CA VAL A 659 -26.10 19.35 -28.05
C VAL A 659 -25.56 19.89 -29.37
N CYS A 660 -24.30 19.61 -29.67
CA CYS A 660 -23.69 19.87 -30.96
C CYS A 660 -24.56 19.34 -32.11
N SER A 661 -25.04 20.22 -32.99
CA SER A 661 -25.95 19.85 -34.08
C SER A 661 -25.35 18.94 -35.16
N VAL A 662 -24.07 18.56 -35.02
CA VAL A 662 -23.35 17.65 -35.90
C VAL A 662 -23.15 16.28 -35.25
N LEU A 663 -23.39 16.20 -33.95
CA LEU A 663 -23.27 15.02 -33.09
C LEU A 663 -24.64 14.55 -32.62
N ASP A 664 -25.73 15.04 -33.19
CA ASP A 664 -27.11 14.67 -32.84
C ASP A 664 -27.88 14.69 -34.16
N SER A 665 -27.88 13.53 -34.81
CA SER A 665 -28.31 13.36 -36.20
C SER A 665 -29.83 13.50 -36.34
N ASP A 666 -30.61 12.95 -35.42
CA ASP A 666 -32.06 12.94 -35.44
C ASP A 666 -32.71 14.16 -34.70
N ASN A 667 -31.93 14.87 -33.87
CA ASN A 667 -32.33 16.00 -33.01
C ASN A 667 -33.30 15.62 -31.88
N ASP A 668 -33.10 14.49 -31.23
CA ASP A 668 -33.84 14.09 -30.04
C ASP A 668 -33.20 14.58 -28.72
N GLY A 669 -31.94 15.01 -28.76
CA GLY A 669 -31.15 15.53 -27.64
C GLY A 669 -30.17 14.55 -27.03
N ILE A 670 -30.08 13.32 -27.55
CA ILE A 670 -29.05 12.33 -27.25
C ILE A 670 -27.95 12.50 -28.31
N PRO A 671 -26.67 12.71 -27.93
CA PRO A 671 -25.61 12.82 -28.92
C PRO A 671 -25.20 11.42 -29.42
N ASN A 672 -24.94 11.27 -30.71
CA ASN A 672 -24.68 10.00 -31.42
C ASN A 672 -23.88 8.96 -30.62
N HIS A 673 -22.74 9.32 -30.00
CA HIS A 673 -21.94 8.41 -29.17
C HIS A 673 -22.60 7.86 -27.90
N LEU A 674 -23.80 8.32 -27.56
CA LEU A 674 -24.63 7.85 -26.46
C LEU A 674 -25.99 7.36 -26.98
N ASP A 675 -26.18 7.27 -28.30
CA ASP A 675 -27.44 7.02 -28.98
C ASP A 675 -27.35 5.74 -29.81
N LEU A 676 -28.07 4.70 -29.38
CA LEU A 676 -28.06 3.40 -30.04
C LEU A 676 -28.83 3.35 -31.37
N ASP A 677 -29.52 4.43 -31.78
CA ASP A 677 -30.26 4.61 -33.05
C ASP A 677 -30.11 6.06 -33.51
N SER A 678 -28.87 6.48 -33.78
CA SER A 678 -28.45 7.89 -33.98
C SER A 678 -29.24 8.68 -35.03
N ASP A 679 -29.84 8.02 -36.01
CA ASP A 679 -30.67 8.68 -37.03
C ASP A 679 -32.19 8.53 -36.81
N GLY A 680 -32.58 7.78 -35.77
CA GLY A 680 -33.94 7.64 -35.26
C GLY A 680 -34.87 6.85 -36.19
N ASP A 681 -34.31 5.96 -36.99
CA ASP A 681 -35.06 5.18 -37.99
C ASP A 681 -35.58 3.84 -37.43
N GLY A 682 -35.09 3.44 -36.26
CA GLY A 682 -35.44 2.22 -35.54
C GLY A 682 -34.57 1.01 -35.85
N ILE A 683 -33.52 1.13 -36.66
CA ILE A 683 -32.53 0.08 -36.87
C ILE A 683 -31.31 0.45 -36.03
N PRO A 684 -30.94 -0.35 -35.02
CA PRO A 684 -29.84 0.02 -34.12
C PRO A 684 -28.50 0.24 -34.84
N ASP A 685 -27.71 1.19 -34.36
CA ASP A 685 -26.46 1.65 -34.96
C ASP A 685 -25.48 0.50 -35.20
N ASN A 686 -25.30 -0.36 -34.20
CA ASN A 686 -24.50 -1.58 -34.33
C ASN A 686 -24.96 -2.51 -35.49
N ASN A 687 -26.27 -2.60 -35.78
CA ASN A 687 -26.77 -3.35 -36.93
C ASN A 687 -26.44 -2.68 -38.27
N GLU A 688 -26.47 -1.36 -38.28
CA GLU A 688 -26.22 -0.51 -39.44
C GLU A 688 -24.73 -0.32 -39.75
N ALA A 689 -23.89 -0.37 -38.74
CA ALA A 689 -22.45 -0.35 -38.90
C ALA A 689 -21.89 -1.68 -39.45
N GLN A 690 -22.63 -2.79 -39.34
CA GLN A 690 -22.20 -4.11 -39.79
C GLN A 690 -22.78 -4.55 -41.15
N SER A 691 -22.05 -5.39 -41.89
CA SER A 691 -22.53 -5.90 -43.19
C SER A 691 -23.67 -6.93 -43.06
N THR A 692 -24.64 -6.89 -43.97
CA THR A 692 -25.83 -7.79 -43.98
C THR A 692 -25.52 -9.29 -43.94
N GLY A 693 -24.41 -9.70 -44.58
CA GLY A 693 -23.99 -11.10 -44.68
C GLY A 693 -23.06 -11.58 -43.54
N GLY A 694 -22.71 -10.70 -42.60
CA GLY A 694 -22.08 -11.07 -41.35
C GLY A 694 -23.13 -11.71 -40.44
N ASP A 695 -22.81 -12.84 -39.81
CA ASP A 695 -23.57 -13.23 -38.62
C ASP A 695 -23.37 -12.07 -37.61
N TYR A 696 -24.45 -11.55 -37.04
CA TYR A 696 -24.39 -10.56 -35.96
C TYR A 696 -23.33 -10.99 -34.95
N THR A 697 -22.38 -10.10 -34.72
CA THR A 697 -21.37 -10.30 -33.70
C THR A 697 -21.89 -9.62 -32.46
N ALA A 698 -22.52 -10.40 -31.58
CA ALA A 698 -23.00 -9.89 -30.30
C ALA A 698 -21.83 -9.46 -29.42
N PRO A 699 -21.96 -8.36 -28.66
CA PRO A 699 -21.09 -8.08 -27.53
C PRO A 699 -21.02 -9.31 -26.61
N LEU A 700 -19.82 -9.64 -26.16
CA LEU A 700 -19.62 -10.80 -25.29
C LEU A 700 -19.90 -10.38 -23.86
N ASP A 701 -21.04 -10.76 -23.30
CA ASP A 701 -21.25 -10.72 -21.84
C ASP A 701 -20.98 -12.13 -21.26
N SER A 702 -19.78 -12.33 -20.70
CA SER A 702 -19.39 -13.63 -20.14
C SER A 702 -20.07 -13.92 -18.80
N ASN A 703 -20.48 -12.88 -18.08
CA ASN A 703 -20.83 -12.95 -16.67
C ASN A 703 -22.36 -12.96 -16.45
N GLY A 704 -23.12 -12.44 -17.42
CA GLY A 704 -24.57 -12.43 -17.49
C GLY A 704 -25.22 -11.33 -16.66
N ASP A 705 -24.53 -10.23 -16.37
CA ASP A 705 -25.04 -9.06 -15.65
C ASP A 705 -25.79 -8.08 -16.57
N GLY A 706 -25.64 -8.23 -17.88
CA GLY A 706 -26.27 -7.37 -18.87
C GLY A 706 -25.39 -6.21 -19.31
N VAL A 707 -24.09 -6.22 -19.03
CA VAL A 707 -23.10 -5.27 -19.58
C VAL A 707 -22.05 -6.06 -20.38
N PRO A 708 -21.61 -5.59 -21.55
CA PRO A 708 -20.56 -6.28 -22.31
C PRO A 708 -19.23 -6.44 -21.54
N ASP A 709 -18.48 -7.50 -21.83
CA ASP A 709 -17.08 -7.58 -21.43
C ASP A 709 -16.28 -6.58 -22.28
N VAL A 710 -15.60 -5.63 -21.65
CA VAL A 710 -14.87 -4.54 -22.34
C VAL A 710 -13.35 -4.59 -22.17
N THR A 711 -12.61 -3.82 -22.99
CA THR A 711 -11.18 -3.61 -22.77
C THR A 711 -10.94 -2.63 -21.61
N VAL A 712 -9.68 -2.33 -21.30
CA VAL A 712 -9.34 -1.34 -20.26
C VAL A 712 -9.74 0.09 -20.64
N ASN A 713 -10.13 0.31 -21.90
CA ASN A 713 -10.53 1.59 -22.43
C ASN A 713 -12.02 1.56 -22.88
N GLY A 714 -12.84 0.62 -22.40
CA GLY A 714 -14.30 0.60 -22.60
C GLY A 714 -14.82 -0.03 -23.90
N LEU A 715 -14.01 -0.25 -24.93
CA LEU A 715 -14.49 -0.97 -26.14
C LEU A 715 -14.87 -2.45 -25.84
N PRO A 716 -16.04 -2.97 -26.32
CA PRO A 716 -16.37 -4.39 -26.23
C PRO A 716 -15.28 -5.29 -26.82
N VAL A 717 -14.87 -6.31 -26.05
CA VAL A 717 -13.79 -7.23 -26.46
C VAL A 717 -14.09 -8.01 -27.76
N THR A 718 -15.35 -8.06 -28.18
CA THR A 718 -15.80 -8.65 -29.44
C THR A 718 -15.44 -7.81 -30.66
N TYR A 719 -15.29 -6.51 -30.48
CA TYR A 719 -14.92 -5.54 -31.49
C TYR A 719 -13.45 -5.12 -31.37
N ASP A 720 -12.74 -5.58 -30.34
CA ASP A 720 -11.27 -5.51 -30.29
C ASP A 720 -10.61 -6.50 -31.27
N TYR A 721 -10.16 -5.97 -32.40
CA TYR A 721 -9.34 -6.68 -33.38
C TYR A 721 -7.83 -6.69 -33.04
N GLY A 722 -7.49 -6.44 -31.77
CA GLY A 722 -6.16 -6.47 -31.17
C GLY A 722 -5.45 -5.11 -31.09
N GLU A 723 -6.15 -4.02 -31.42
CA GLU A 723 -5.69 -2.61 -31.35
C GLU A 723 -6.87 -1.64 -31.09
N GLU A 724 -7.98 -2.09 -30.49
CA GLU A 724 -9.13 -1.22 -30.10
C GLU A 724 -9.63 -0.33 -31.25
N GLN A 725 -10.09 -0.96 -32.33
CA GLN A 725 -10.45 -0.24 -33.57
C GLN A 725 -11.96 -0.12 -33.78
N GLY A 726 -12.77 -0.72 -32.91
CA GLY A 726 -14.21 -0.83 -33.08
C GLY A 726 -14.64 -1.46 -34.41
N ILE A 727 -15.92 -1.25 -34.72
CA ILE A 727 -16.56 -1.53 -35.98
C ILE A 727 -16.19 -0.42 -36.97
N LEU A 728 -15.98 -0.79 -38.23
CA LEU A 728 -15.89 0.20 -39.31
C LEU A 728 -17.28 0.30 -39.95
N PRO A 729 -18.01 1.43 -39.78
CA PRO A 729 -19.38 1.52 -40.24
C PRO A 729 -19.54 1.31 -41.74
N VAL A 730 -20.61 0.62 -42.11
CA VAL A 730 -21.02 0.48 -43.52
C VAL A 730 -21.54 1.81 -44.04
N ASN A 731 -21.25 2.07 -45.31
CA ASN A 731 -21.90 3.13 -46.08
C ASN A 731 -22.31 2.52 -47.43
N THR A 732 -23.59 2.23 -47.56
CA THR A 732 -24.15 1.41 -48.63
C THR A 732 -24.09 2.13 -49.98
N ASP A 733 -24.35 3.43 -50.02
CA ASP A 733 -24.40 4.19 -51.27
C ASP A 733 -23.09 4.94 -51.62
N ASN A 734 -22.24 5.19 -50.62
CA ASN A 734 -20.99 5.95 -50.63
C ASN A 734 -21.12 7.43 -51.05
N VAL A 735 -22.27 8.07 -50.84
CA VAL A 735 -22.55 9.46 -51.24
C VAL A 735 -22.57 10.39 -50.03
N ASP A 736 -23.32 10.04 -49.00
CA ASP A 736 -23.56 10.81 -47.78
C ASP A 736 -23.07 10.04 -46.55
N ASN A 737 -23.81 10.10 -45.45
CA ASN A 737 -23.38 9.62 -44.16
C ASN A 737 -23.26 8.07 -44.18
N PRO A 738 -22.53 7.46 -43.25
CA PRO A 738 -22.65 6.02 -43.02
C PRO A 738 -24.08 5.63 -42.66
N ASP A 739 -24.41 4.35 -42.83
CA ASP A 739 -25.79 3.82 -42.72
C ASP A 739 -26.45 4.24 -41.38
N TYR A 740 -25.76 4.06 -40.24
CA TYR A 740 -26.25 4.45 -38.90
C TYR A 740 -26.53 5.95 -38.67
N LEU A 741 -26.18 6.80 -39.63
CA LEU A 741 -26.43 8.25 -39.59
C LEU A 741 -27.25 8.70 -40.82
N ASP A 742 -27.87 7.76 -41.53
CA ASP A 742 -28.53 8.00 -42.81
C ASP A 742 -29.88 7.29 -42.93
N LEU A 743 -30.95 8.08 -42.75
CA LEU A 743 -32.37 7.69 -42.90
C LEU A 743 -32.73 6.98 -44.23
N ASN A 744 -31.81 6.94 -45.20
CA ASN A 744 -31.94 6.23 -46.45
C ASN A 744 -30.58 5.71 -46.95
N SER A 745 -30.07 4.65 -46.32
CA SER A 745 -28.77 4.02 -46.56
C SER A 745 -28.45 3.72 -48.04
N ASP A 746 -29.45 3.37 -48.84
CA ASP A 746 -29.25 3.03 -50.26
C ASP A 746 -29.51 4.21 -51.23
N ASN A 747 -30.02 5.31 -50.68
CA ASN A 747 -30.46 6.53 -51.34
C ASN A 747 -31.45 6.30 -52.50
N GLN A 748 -32.28 5.25 -52.39
CA GLN A 748 -33.37 4.89 -53.29
C GLN A 748 -34.68 4.72 -52.51
N GLY A 749 -35.73 4.27 -53.20
CA GLY A 749 -36.92 3.78 -52.51
C GLY A 749 -37.58 4.76 -51.51
N THR A 750 -37.89 4.23 -50.34
CA THR A 750 -38.41 4.95 -49.16
C THR A 750 -37.34 5.06 -48.08
N ASP A 751 -37.64 5.60 -46.91
CA ASP A 751 -36.71 5.57 -45.77
C ASP A 751 -36.51 4.14 -45.25
N ASP A 752 -35.41 3.95 -44.53
CA ASP A 752 -34.94 2.66 -44.05
C ASP A 752 -35.97 2.02 -43.10
N THR A 753 -36.57 2.79 -42.19
CA THR A 753 -37.72 2.38 -41.37
C THR A 753 -38.83 1.71 -42.17
N THR A 754 -39.22 2.30 -43.33
CA THR A 754 -40.30 1.77 -44.17
C THR A 754 -39.87 0.48 -44.88
N GLU A 755 -38.62 0.41 -45.32
CA GLU A 755 -38.07 -0.72 -46.07
C GLU A 755 -37.79 -1.92 -45.16
N ALA A 756 -37.31 -1.67 -43.94
CA ALA A 756 -37.22 -2.62 -42.84
C ALA A 756 -38.59 -3.05 -42.29
N ALA A 757 -39.68 -2.39 -42.73
CA ALA A 757 -41.06 -2.64 -42.32
C ALA A 757 -41.27 -2.51 -40.79
N LEU A 758 -40.55 -1.57 -40.18
CA LEU A 758 -40.61 -1.30 -38.75
C LEU A 758 -41.83 -0.43 -38.40
N ALA A 759 -42.23 -0.51 -37.14
CA ALA A 759 -43.34 0.26 -36.61
C ALA A 759 -42.96 0.82 -35.24
N LEU A 760 -42.51 2.07 -35.22
CA LEU A 760 -42.00 2.75 -34.03
C LEU A 760 -43.12 3.26 -33.12
N ALA A 761 -42.90 3.22 -31.82
CA ALA A 761 -43.74 3.83 -30.79
C ALA A 761 -43.56 5.36 -30.75
N ASN A 762 -42.41 5.84 -31.22
CA ASN A 762 -41.86 7.18 -31.03
C ASN A 762 -41.78 7.49 -29.52
N ASN A 763 -41.27 6.54 -28.75
CA ASN A 763 -41.03 6.67 -27.32
C ASN A 763 -39.81 5.84 -26.96
N ASP A 764 -38.91 6.47 -26.23
CA ASP A 764 -37.77 5.88 -25.56
C ASP A 764 -37.99 6.18 -24.06
N ALA A 765 -38.07 5.13 -23.23
CA ALA A 765 -38.50 5.26 -21.84
C ALA A 765 -37.34 5.51 -20.87
N ASP A 766 -36.14 5.17 -21.26
CA ASP A 766 -34.92 5.09 -20.48
C ASP A 766 -33.78 5.94 -21.02
N GLY A 767 -33.91 6.44 -22.25
CA GLY A 767 -33.04 7.47 -22.79
C GLY A 767 -31.79 6.91 -23.47
N ASP A 768 -31.86 5.70 -24.02
CA ASP A 768 -30.74 5.05 -24.72
C ASP A 768 -30.80 5.19 -26.25
N GLY A 769 -31.79 5.92 -26.76
CA GLY A 769 -32.00 6.15 -28.19
C GLY A 769 -32.90 5.12 -28.87
N LEU A 770 -33.02 3.89 -28.33
CA LEU A 770 -33.84 2.85 -28.96
C LEU A 770 -35.33 3.04 -28.71
N ASP A 771 -36.14 2.90 -29.77
CA ASP A 771 -37.60 2.92 -29.64
C ASP A 771 -38.13 1.71 -28.82
N ASP A 772 -39.02 1.97 -27.85
CA ASP A 772 -39.70 0.98 -26.98
C ASP A 772 -40.30 -0.27 -27.69
N ASN A 773 -40.61 -0.20 -28.99
CA ASN A 773 -41.11 -1.37 -29.73
C ASN A 773 -39.98 -2.32 -30.18
N ILE A 774 -38.75 -1.84 -30.16
CA ILE A 774 -37.53 -2.47 -30.63
C ILE A 774 -36.62 -2.79 -29.45
N ASP A 775 -36.58 -1.90 -28.45
CA ASP A 775 -35.95 -2.16 -27.16
C ASP A 775 -36.81 -3.08 -26.27
N THR A 776 -36.15 -4.03 -25.61
CA THR A 776 -36.78 -4.93 -24.63
C THR A 776 -36.03 -5.01 -23.31
N THR A 777 -34.93 -4.28 -23.20
CA THR A 777 -34.00 -4.19 -22.09
C THR A 777 -34.21 -2.84 -21.39
N THR A 778 -33.28 -2.42 -20.54
CA THR A 778 -33.28 -1.05 -20.09
C THR A 778 -31.84 -0.55 -20.10
N GLY A 779 -31.57 0.59 -20.72
CA GLY A 779 -30.22 1.12 -20.96
C GLY A 779 -29.40 0.29 -21.93
N TYR A 780 -28.10 0.55 -21.98
CA TYR A 780 -27.14 0.14 -23.02
C TYR A 780 -26.75 -1.34 -23.07
N GLY A 781 -27.34 -2.19 -22.22
CA GLY A 781 -26.95 -3.60 -22.08
C GLY A 781 -27.27 -4.52 -23.27
N ASP A 782 -28.14 -4.09 -24.19
CA ASP A 782 -28.44 -4.79 -25.46
C ASP A 782 -28.52 -3.79 -26.61
N PRO A 783 -27.37 -3.37 -27.18
CA PRO A 783 -27.26 -2.38 -28.26
C PRO A 783 -28.04 -2.71 -29.55
N ASN A 784 -28.67 -3.87 -29.64
CA ASN A 784 -29.42 -4.30 -30.83
C ASN A 784 -30.91 -4.49 -30.56
N GLY A 785 -31.33 -4.37 -29.29
CA GLY A 785 -32.65 -4.76 -28.81
C GLY A 785 -33.17 -6.03 -29.48
N THR A 786 -34.31 -5.94 -30.16
CA THR A 786 -34.92 -7.10 -30.82
C THR A 786 -34.32 -7.46 -32.20
N ILE A 787 -33.47 -6.61 -32.78
CA ILE A 787 -32.89 -6.77 -34.14
C ILE A 787 -31.51 -7.42 -34.05
N ASN A 788 -31.43 -8.58 -33.41
CA ASN A 788 -30.19 -9.33 -33.23
C ASN A 788 -29.52 -9.86 -34.53
N LEU A 789 -30.12 -9.72 -35.71
CA LEU A 789 -29.55 -10.18 -36.99
C LEU A 789 -30.17 -9.37 -38.12
N THR A 790 -29.38 -8.54 -38.80
CA THR A 790 -29.86 -7.69 -39.91
C THR A 790 -30.50 -8.53 -41.01
N SER A 791 -30.00 -9.75 -41.25
CA SER A 791 -30.61 -10.73 -42.18
C SER A 791 -32.04 -11.22 -41.84
N GLN A 792 -32.59 -10.84 -40.67
CA GLN A 792 -33.99 -11.11 -40.30
C GLN A 792 -34.95 -10.04 -40.81
N LEU A 793 -34.43 -8.87 -41.18
CA LEU A 793 -35.20 -7.79 -41.78
C LEU A 793 -35.69 -8.19 -43.19
N PRO A 794 -36.70 -7.50 -43.73
CA PRO A 794 -37.25 -7.77 -45.05
C PRO A 794 -36.18 -7.90 -46.15
N ASP A 795 -36.35 -8.94 -46.95
CA ASP A 795 -35.57 -9.24 -48.16
C ASP A 795 -36.60 -9.65 -49.24
N THR A 796 -37.03 -8.66 -50.01
CA THR A 796 -38.13 -8.77 -50.95
C THR A 796 -37.74 -9.63 -52.16
N ASP A 797 -36.48 -9.58 -52.59
CA ASP A 797 -36.00 -10.29 -53.78
C ASP A 797 -35.40 -11.68 -53.48
N ASN A 798 -35.17 -11.97 -52.18
CA ASN A 798 -34.70 -13.22 -51.59
C ASN A 798 -33.28 -13.61 -52.02
N ASP A 799 -32.39 -12.63 -52.17
CA ASP A 799 -31.04 -12.82 -52.68
C ASP A 799 -29.93 -12.89 -51.60
N LEU A 800 -30.26 -12.77 -50.31
CA LEU A 800 -29.29 -12.85 -49.20
C LEU A 800 -28.39 -14.10 -49.26
N THR A 801 -28.95 -15.25 -49.67
CA THR A 801 -28.16 -16.51 -49.81
C THR A 801 -27.23 -16.53 -51.03
N GLU A 802 -27.39 -15.57 -51.94
CA GLU A 802 -26.56 -15.32 -53.11
C GLU A 802 -25.57 -14.15 -52.89
N GLY A 803 -25.60 -13.53 -51.70
CA GLY A 803 -24.69 -12.46 -51.30
C GLY A 803 -25.18 -11.04 -51.60
N GLY A 804 -26.49 -10.84 -51.78
CA GLY A 804 -27.09 -9.51 -51.78
C GLY A 804 -27.52 -9.05 -50.38
N ASN A 805 -28.46 -8.12 -50.32
CA ASN A 805 -28.74 -7.27 -49.15
C ASN A 805 -30.21 -7.34 -48.72
N VAL A 806 -30.50 -6.82 -47.52
CA VAL A 806 -31.86 -6.55 -47.06
C VAL A 806 -32.41 -5.29 -47.71
N ASP A 807 -33.73 -5.13 -47.68
CA ASP A 807 -34.46 -4.11 -48.45
C ASP A 807 -33.90 -2.68 -48.26
N PHE A 808 -33.58 -2.26 -47.02
CA PHE A 808 -33.06 -0.91 -46.73
C PHE A 808 -31.62 -0.65 -47.25
N ARG A 809 -30.91 -1.71 -47.65
CA ARG A 809 -29.58 -1.62 -48.30
C ARG A 809 -29.61 -2.08 -49.75
N ASP A 810 -30.80 -2.38 -50.29
CA ASP A 810 -30.95 -2.98 -51.61
C ASP A 810 -31.28 -1.93 -52.67
N ARG A 811 -30.24 -1.52 -53.38
CA ARG A 811 -30.33 -0.56 -54.46
C ARG A 811 -31.21 -1.12 -55.58
N THR A 812 -32.43 -0.59 -55.68
CA THR A 812 -33.49 -0.96 -56.66
C THR A 812 -33.16 -0.82 -58.17
N ALA A 813 -31.90 -0.80 -58.60
CA ALA A 813 -31.57 -0.95 -60.01
C ALA A 813 -31.98 -2.35 -60.52
N PRO A 814 -32.60 -2.45 -61.70
CA PRO A 814 -33.35 -3.64 -62.06
C PRO A 814 -32.39 -4.81 -62.25
N ASP A 815 -32.75 -5.97 -61.74
CA ASP A 815 -32.10 -7.24 -62.01
C ASP A 815 -32.22 -7.66 -63.52
N ASP A 816 -32.48 -6.71 -64.45
CA ASP A 816 -32.71 -6.76 -65.92
C ASP A 816 -33.08 -5.32 -66.43
N ALA A 817 -32.12 -4.39 -66.50
CA ALA A 817 -32.26 -2.95 -66.76
C ALA A 817 -32.90 -2.61 -68.11
N ASP A 818 -32.75 -3.48 -69.12
CA ASP A 818 -33.35 -3.30 -70.44
C ASP A 818 -34.58 -4.19 -70.69
N GLY A 819 -34.84 -5.19 -69.83
CA GLY A 819 -36.01 -6.05 -69.86
C GLY A 819 -35.95 -7.18 -70.88
N ASP A 820 -34.76 -7.62 -71.30
CA ASP A 820 -34.57 -8.66 -72.30
C ASP A 820 -34.66 -10.10 -71.73
N GLY A 821 -34.67 -10.22 -70.40
CA GLY A 821 -34.78 -11.46 -69.64
C GLY A 821 -33.45 -12.12 -69.29
N ILE A 822 -32.33 -11.42 -69.49
CA ILE A 822 -31.02 -11.70 -68.89
C ILE A 822 -30.81 -10.68 -67.77
N LYS A 823 -30.32 -11.13 -66.61
CA LYS A 823 -30.07 -10.21 -65.49
C LYS A 823 -28.85 -9.35 -65.78
N ASP A 824 -28.79 -8.09 -65.34
CA ASP A 824 -27.63 -7.17 -65.55
C ASP A 824 -26.29 -7.84 -65.22
N LYS A 825 -26.23 -8.59 -64.12
CA LYS A 825 -25.02 -9.34 -63.73
C LYS A 825 -24.56 -10.42 -64.74
N GLU A 826 -25.41 -10.81 -65.67
CA GLU A 826 -25.22 -11.82 -66.71
C GLU A 826 -25.32 -11.24 -68.14
N ASP A 827 -25.77 -9.99 -68.27
CA ASP A 827 -25.87 -9.24 -69.51
C ASP A 827 -24.51 -8.56 -69.82
N ARG A 828 -24.34 -8.12 -71.06
CA ARG A 828 -23.07 -7.61 -71.61
C ARG A 828 -23.19 -6.20 -72.15
N ASP A 829 -24.36 -5.61 -72.05
CA ASP A 829 -24.82 -4.35 -72.66
C ASP A 829 -26.13 -4.04 -71.92
N ASP A 830 -26.03 -3.79 -70.61
CA ASP A 830 -27.12 -3.81 -69.62
C ASP A 830 -28.22 -2.76 -69.92
N ASP A 831 -27.92 -1.77 -70.78
CA ASP A 831 -28.90 -0.79 -71.28
C ASP A 831 -29.24 -0.94 -72.79
N ASN A 832 -28.63 -1.92 -73.45
CA ASN A 832 -28.81 -2.35 -74.84
C ASN A 832 -28.71 -1.20 -75.85
N ASP A 833 -27.80 -0.28 -75.58
CA ASP A 833 -27.49 0.85 -76.46
C ASP A 833 -26.50 0.44 -77.58
N GLY A 834 -25.91 -0.75 -77.48
CA GLY A 834 -25.01 -1.35 -78.46
C GLY A 834 -23.54 -1.18 -78.14
N ILE A 835 -23.20 -0.82 -76.90
CA ILE A 835 -21.86 -0.73 -76.33
C ILE A 835 -21.79 -1.72 -75.16
N ASP A 836 -20.73 -2.52 -75.06
CA ASP A 836 -20.64 -3.45 -73.92
C ASP A 836 -20.28 -2.72 -72.61
N ASP A 837 -20.76 -3.20 -71.45
CA ASP A 837 -20.57 -2.53 -70.14
C ASP A 837 -19.10 -2.33 -69.80
N VAL A 838 -18.24 -3.20 -70.34
CA VAL A 838 -16.78 -3.12 -70.24
C VAL A 838 -16.22 -1.89 -70.98
N THR A 839 -16.88 -1.46 -72.06
CA THR A 839 -16.55 -0.26 -72.81
C THR A 839 -17.15 1.01 -72.17
N GLU A 840 -18.28 0.92 -71.47
CA GLU A 840 -18.91 2.05 -70.77
C GLU A 840 -18.37 2.32 -69.36
N GLY A 841 -17.92 1.29 -68.64
CA GLY A 841 -17.26 1.37 -67.33
C GLY A 841 -15.85 2.00 -67.36
N TYR A 842 -15.56 2.89 -68.31
CA TYR A 842 -14.31 3.64 -68.45
C TYR A 842 -13.03 2.78 -68.46
N GLY A 843 -13.06 1.62 -69.12
CA GLY A 843 -11.90 0.98 -69.74
C GLY A 843 -10.58 1.09 -68.96
N PHE A 844 -10.37 0.20 -67.99
CA PHE A 844 -9.04 0.02 -67.41
C PHE A 844 -8.10 -0.62 -68.46
N PHE A 845 -7.34 0.22 -69.16
CA PHE A 845 -6.07 -0.17 -69.77
C PHE A 845 -5.00 0.88 -69.43
N PRO A 846 -3.79 0.45 -68.98
CA PRO A 846 -2.65 1.34 -68.89
C PRO A 846 -2.20 1.71 -70.31
N ASP A 847 -2.69 2.83 -70.85
CA ASP A 847 -2.20 3.36 -72.12
C ASP A 847 -0.87 4.11 -71.91
N PHE A 848 0.24 3.45 -72.24
CA PHE A 848 1.55 4.12 -72.35
C PHE A 848 1.77 4.83 -73.69
N GLU A 849 0.79 4.94 -74.59
CA GLU A 849 0.99 5.51 -75.93
C GLU A 849 0.23 6.82 -76.25
N ASN A 850 -0.63 7.39 -75.40
CA ASN A 850 -1.22 8.72 -75.70
C ASN A 850 -1.35 9.72 -74.53
N GLY A 851 -0.42 9.73 -73.58
CA GLY A 851 -0.16 10.93 -72.75
C GLY A 851 -1.36 11.53 -72.01
N GLY A 852 -2.29 10.68 -71.52
CA GLY A 852 -3.31 11.04 -70.55
C GLY A 852 -2.70 11.25 -69.15
N ALA A 853 -3.31 12.12 -68.34
CA ALA A 853 -2.72 12.73 -67.16
C ALA A 853 -2.20 11.75 -66.09
N ASN A 854 -1.06 12.12 -65.49
CA ASN A 854 -0.39 11.42 -64.40
C ASN A 854 -1.33 11.09 -63.23
N CYS A 855 -1.31 9.83 -62.76
CA CYS A 855 -1.64 9.54 -61.37
C CYS A 855 -0.61 10.28 -60.48
N THR A 856 -1.06 11.14 -59.57
CA THR A 856 -0.18 11.96 -58.73
C THR A 856 0.09 11.36 -57.34
N GLY A 857 -0.33 10.11 -57.08
CA GLY A 857 -0.13 9.40 -55.81
C GLY A 857 1.26 8.74 -55.69
N GLN A 858 1.62 8.35 -54.46
CA GLN A 858 2.79 7.51 -54.18
C GLN A 858 2.58 6.11 -54.76
N SER A 859 3.65 5.49 -55.30
CA SER A 859 3.61 4.12 -55.82
C SER A 859 4.06 3.15 -54.73
N TYR A 860 3.31 2.07 -54.53
CA TYR A 860 3.63 1.01 -53.57
C TYR A 860 4.05 -0.27 -54.30
N ASP A 861 4.95 -1.04 -53.69
CA ASP A 861 5.51 -2.28 -54.25
C ASP A 861 5.05 -3.51 -53.45
N PHE A 862 4.17 -4.31 -54.08
CA PHE A 862 3.61 -5.53 -53.51
C PHE A 862 4.34 -6.79 -53.98
N THR A 863 5.66 -6.78 -54.08
CA THR A 863 6.44 -7.97 -54.44
C THR A 863 6.59 -8.96 -53.29
N GLY A 864 6.29 -10.24 -53.57
CA GLY A 864 6.88 -11.35 -52.81
C GLY A 864 6.28 -11.60 -51.42
N GLY A 865 4.96 -11.42 -51.29
CA GLY A 865 4.21 -11.64 -50.05
C GLY A 865 4.53 -12.97 -49.36
N THR A 866 4.77 -12.93 -48.06
CA THR A 866 5.07 -14.10 -47.22
C THR A 866 3.99 -14.32 -46.17
N LEU A 867 3.55 -15.56 -45.97
CA LEU A 867 2.57 -15.87 -44.93
C LEU A 867 3.19 -15.61 -43.55
N ILE A 868 2.52 -14.81 -42.72
CA ILE A 868 2.95 -14.44 -41.37
C ILE A 868 2.03 -14.99 -40.28
N SER A 869 0.73 -15.19 -40.56
CA SER A 869 -0.24 -15.75 -39.62
C SER A 869 -1.34 -16.53 -40.36
N GLY A 870 -2.03 -17.42 -39.63
CA GLY A 870 -3.13 -18.24 -40.14
C GLY A 870 -2.71 -19.41 -41.05
N THR A 871 -3.69 -20.03 -41.68
CA THR A 871 -3.47 -21.15 -42.62
C THR A 871 -3.55 -20.65 -44.06
N ALA A 872 -2.46 -20.76 -44.81
CA ALA A 872 -2.36 -20.28 -46.20
C ALA A 872 -3.63 -20.52 -47.04
N GLY A 873 -4.18 -19.44 -47.61
CA GLY A 873 -5.35 -19.47 -48.49
C GLY A 873 -6.69 -19.68 -47.80
N SER A 874 -6.74 -19.59 -46.47
CA SER A 874 -7.97 -19.60 -45.67
C SER A 874 -8.30 -18.23 -45.11
N VAL A 875 -9.56 -18.01 -44.75
CA VAL A 875 -9.98 -16.82 -44.00
C VAL A 875 -9.14 -16.71 -42.72
N GLY A 876 -8.67 -15.50 -42.40
CA GLY A 876 -7.71 -15.21 -41.33
C GLY A 876 -6.24 -15.43 -41.70
N ALA A 877 -5.92 -15.79 -42.96
CA ALA A 877 -4.52 -15.92 -43.39
C ALA A 877 -3.95 -14.54 -43.74
N GLN A 878 -2.83 -14.18 -43.11
CA GLN A 878 -2.17 -12.89 -43.29
C GLN A 878 -0.84 -13.02 -44.04
N TYR A 879 -0.62 -12.16 -45.02
CA TYR A 879 0.55 -12.13 -45.88
C TYR A 879 1.26 -10.77 -45.81
N ARG A 880 2.55 -10.76 -45.47
CA ARG A 880 3.36 -9.55 -45.40
C ARG A 880 4.16 -9.32 -46.68
N PHE A 881 4.10 -8.08 -47.17
CA PHE A 881 4.87 -7.52 -48.27
C PHE A 881 5.85 -6.50 -47.70
N ASN A 882 7.10 -6.92 -47.55
CA ASN A 882 8.15 -6.18 -46.83
C ASN A 882 8.74 -4.98 -47.61
N THR A 883 8.13 -4.60 -48.72
CA THR A 883 8.67 -3.61 -49.67
C THR A 883 7.65 -2.58 -50.11
N ALA A 884 6.48 -2.49 -49.45
CA ALA A 884 5.39 -1.61 -49.87
C ALA A 884 5.88 -0.17 -50.12
N THR A 885 6.66 0.41 -49.21
CA THR A 885 7.54 1.56 -49.50
C THR A 885 8.69 1.65 -48.46
N VAL A 886 9.56 2.65 -48.54
CA VAL A 886 10.67 2.82 -47.58
C VAL A 886 10.12 3.03 -46.18
N GLY A 887 10.38 2.07 -45.27
CA GLY A 887 9.95 2.14 -43.87
C GLY A 887 8.54 1.61 -43.61
N VAL A 888 7.85 1.12 -44.64
CA VAL A 888 6.46 0.63 -44.54
C VAL A 888 6.33 -0.73 -45.21
N ASP A 889 5.82 -1.70 -44.48
CA ASP A 889 5.36 -3.01 -44.99
C ASP A 889 3.85 -2.93 -45.28
N ALA A 890 3.32 -3.87 -46.07
CA ALA A 890 1.88 -4.08 -46.17
C ALA A 890 1.51 -5.49 -45.68
N ILE A 891 0.44 -5.60 -44.90
CA ILE A 891 -0.15 -6.87 -44.47
C ILE A 891 -1.48 -7.04 -45.20
N ILE A 892 -1.65 -8.16 -45.89
CA ILE A 892 -2.88 -8.51 -46.60
C ILE A 892 -3.50 -9.72 -45.92
N GLU A 893 -4.71 -9.56 -45.41
CA GLU A 893 -5.51 -10.59 -44.77
C GLU A 893 -6.62 -11.08 -45.71
N ILE A 894 -6.91 -12.38 -45.69
CA ILE A 894 -8.11 -12.93 -46.33
C ILE A 894 -9.27 -12.83 -45.33
N THR A 895 -10.22 -11.94 -45.57
CA THR A 895 -11.38 -11.73 -44.68
C THR A 895 -12.56 -12.60 -45.03
N GLN A 896 -12.76 -12.91 -46.31
CA GLN A 896 -13.87 -13.76 -46.77
C GLN A 896 -13.47 -14.60 -47.98
N ARG A 897 -14.11 -15.76 -48.16
CA ARG A 897 -13.99 -16.55 -49.39
C ARG A 897 -15.24 -17.35 -49.70
N SER A 898 -15.57 -17.41 -50.99
CA SER A 898 -16.61 -18.29 -51.51
C SER A 898 -16.23 -19.77 -51.42
N ALA A 899 -17.23 -20.63 -51.21
CA ALA A 899 -17.03 -22.07 -51.09
C ALA A 899 -16.45 -22.69 -52.38
N GLY A 900 -15.28 -23.32 -52.27
CA GLY A 900 -14.59 -23.96 -53.41
C GLY A 900 -13.61 -23.05 -54.16
N VAL A 901 -13.45 -21.79 -53.72
CA VAL A 901 -12.37 -20.89 -54.14
C VAL A 901 -11.15 -21.12 -53.22
N THR A 902 -9.97 -21.24 -53.82
CA THR A 902 -8.71 -21.43 -53.09
C THR A 902 -7.64 -20.48 -53.62
N LEU A 903 -6.87 -19.87 -52.74
CA LEU A 903 -5.72 -19.06 -53.13
C LEU A 903 -4.60 -19.97 -53.65
N ASN A 904 -4.22 -19.79 -54.92
CA ASN A 904 -3.10 -20.49 -55.54
C ASN A 904 -1.78 -19.76 -55.31
N ASN A 905 -1.81 -18.43 -55.39
CA ASN A 905 -0.66 -17.57 -55.16
C ASN A 905 -1.15 -16.19 -54.69
N ILE A 906 -0.55 -15.64 -53.63
CA ILE A 906 -0.90 -14.30 -53.13
C ILE A 906 -0.40 -13.18 -54.05
N ASP A 907 0.68 -13.42 -54.80
CA ASP A 907 1.22 -12.47 -55.76
C ASP A 907 2.02 -13.17 -56.88
N THR A 908 1.67 -12.90 -58.14
CA THR A 908 2.37 -13.43 -59.31
C THR A 908 3.11 -12.34 -60.10
N ASN A 909 4.42 -12.50 -60.28
CA ASN A 909 5.27 -11.62 -61.09
C ASN A 909 5.10 -11.77 -62.63
N ALA A 910 3.94 -12.22 -63.10
CA ALA A 910 3.78 -12.68 -64.48
C ALA A 910 3.57 -11.55 -65.50
N THR A 911 3.02 -10.40 -65.08
CA THR A 911 2.63 -9.32 -66.00
C THR A 911 3.16 -7.95 -65.62
N ASP A 912 3.11 -7.59 -64.33
CA ASP A 912 3.78 -6.41 -63.77
C ASP A 912 4.35 -6.79 -62.40
N ASN A 913 5.64 -6.57 -62.21
CA ASN A 913 6.32 -7.06 -61.02
C ASN A 913 6.06 -6.18 -59.80
N LEU A 914 5.52 -4.96 -59.92
CA LEU A 914 5.31 -4.07 -58.75
C LEU A 914 3.87 -4.06 -58.26
N ALA A 915 2.92 -4.55 -59.06
CA ALA A 915 1.50 -4.57 -58.74
C ALA A 915 1.12 -5.83 -57.97
N TRP A 916 0.09 -5.74 -57.14
CA TRP A 916 -0.41 -6.89 -56.41
C TRP A 916 -1.26 -7.77 -57.34
N GLN A 917 -0.86 -9.04 -57.53
CA GLN A 917 -1.52 -9.94 -58.49
C GLN A 917 -1.92 -11.28 -57.83
N PRO A 918 -3.03 -11.37 -57.07
CA PRO A 918 -3.46 -12.65 -56.49
C PRO A 918 -4.01 -13.61 -57.56
N VAL A 919 -3.70 -14.90 -57.41
CA VAL A 919 -4.15 -16.00 -58.29
C VAL A 919 -5.05 -16.94 -57.51
N LEU A 920 -6.30 -17.07 -57.96
CA LEU A 920 -7.31 -17.93 -57.35
C LEU A 920 -7.56 -19.18 -58.21
N ASN A 921 -7.90 -20.30 -57.57
CA ASN A 921 -8.31 -21.56 -58.19
C ASN A 921 -9.73 -21.93 -57.76
N TYR A 922 -10.52 -22.49 -58.68
CA TYR A 922 -11.84 -23.04 -58.41
C TYR A 922 -12.10 -24.31 -59.24
N ALA A 923 -13.14 -25.07 -58.88
CA ALA A 923 -13.50 -26.30 -59.59
C ALA A 923 -14.16 -26.02 -60.95
N ASN A 924 -13.78 -26.77 -61.98
CA ASN A 924 -14.34 -26.61 -63.32
C ASN A 924 -15.86 -26.93 -63.33
N GLY A 925 -16.69 -25.93 -63.64
CA GLY A 925 -18.16 -26.03 -63.60
C GLY A 925 -18.83 -25.43 -62.36
N SER A 926 -18.10 -24.71 -61.50
CA SER A 926 -18.68 -23.87 -60.44
C SER A 926 -19.57 -22.76 -61.03
N THR A 927 -20.67 -22.43 -60.35
CA THR A 927 -21.67 -21.40 -60.70
C THR A 927 -21.87 -20.47 -59.51
N GLY A 928 -22.12 -19.17 -59.73
CA GLY A 928 -22.20 -18.12 -58.69
C GLY A 928 -20.97 -17.20 -58.64
N ASP A 929 -21.01 -16.15 -57.82
CA ASP A 929 -19.91 -15.19 -57.65
C ASP A 929 -18.77 -15.81 -56.84
N LEU A 930 -17.71 -16.22 -57.54
CA LEU A 930 -16.55 -16.87 -56.95
C LEU A 930 -15.57 -15.81 -56.44
N THR A 931 -15.78 -15.36 -55.21
CA THR A 931 -15.05 -14.25 -54.61
C THR A 931 -14.05 -14.67 -53.54
N MET A 932 -13.04 -13.83 -53.34
CA MET A 932 -12.22 -13.79 -52.14
C MET A 932 -11.98 -12.32 -51.81
N SER A 933 -12.29 -11.95 -50.58
CA SER A 933 -12.15 -10.58 -50.06
C SER A 933 -10.88 -10.50 -49.26
N PHE A 934 -10.17 -9.38 -49.42
CA PHE A 934 -8.90 -9.14 -48.76
C PHE A 934 -8.92 -7.79 -48.05
N GLN A 935 -8.33 -7.73 -46.87
CA GLN A 935 -8.07 -6.48 -46.17
C GLN A 935 -6.58 -6.14 -46.30
N VAL A 936 -6.25 -4.92 -46.73
CA VAL A 936 -4.86 -4.45 -46.88
C VAL A 936 -4.56 -3.39 -45.82
N ARG A 937 -3.54 -3.63 -44.99
CA ARG A 937 -3.04 -2.70 -43.96
C ARG A 937 -1.60 -2.27 -44.26
N PHE A 938 -1.29 -0.98 -44.09
CA PHE A 938 0.09 -0.48 -44.14
C PHE A 938 0.64 -0.36 -42.73
N VAL A 939 1.82 -0.93 -42.47
CA VAL A 939 2.42 -1.05 -41.14
C VAL A 939 3.87 -0.61 -41.14
N ASN A 940 4.40 -0.18 -40.00
CA ASN A 940 5.82 0.18 -39.91
C ASN A 940 6.67 -1.05 -40.21
N ALA A 941 7.75 -0.88 -41.00
CA ALA A 941 8.53 -2.00 -41.51
C ALA A 941 8.99 -2.95 -40.40
N GLY A 942 8.70 -4.24 -40.54
CA GLY A 942 9.02 -5.27 -39.57
C GLY A 942 8.02 -5.43 -38.41
N THR A 943 7.07 -4.51 -38.24
CA THR A 943 6.08 -4.50 -37.14
C THR A 943 4.66 -4.80 -37.65
N THR A 944 3.68 -4.86 -36.75
CA THR A 944 2.24 -4.86 -37.08
C THR A 944 1.57 -3.51 -36.86
N THR A 945 2.25 -2.58 -36.19
CA THR A 945 1.76 -1.22 -35.90
C THR A 945 1.50 -0.44 -37.18
N ALA A 946 0.33 0.19 -37.28
CA ALA A 946 -0.08 1.00 -38.43
C ALA A 946 0.98 2.05 -38.83
N ALA A 947 1.15 2.23 -40.14
CA ALA A 947 2.00 3.27 -40.72
C ALA A 947 1.17 4.31 -41.45
N VAL A 948 1.44 5.58 -41.16
CA VAL A 948 0.83 6.70 -41.89
C VAL A 948 1.44 6.77 -43.30
N VAL A 949 0.58 6.65 -44.32
CA VAL A 949 0.96 6.71 -45.73
C VAL A 949 0.32 7.90 -46.45
N ASN A 950 1.05 8.53 -47.38
CA ASN A 950 0.55 9.70 -48.12
C ASN A 950 -0.45 9.29 -49.22
N ARG A 951 -1.64 9.91 -49.19
CA ARG A 951 -2.75 9.91 -50.17
C ARG A 951 -2.66 8.92 -51.36
N LEU A 952 -3.54 7.92 -51.34
CA LEU A 952 -3.99 7.15 -52.50
C LEU A 952 -5.00 7.99 -53.32
N VAL A 953 -5.18 7.73 -54.62
CA VAL A 953 -5.95 8.58 -55.55
C VAL A 953 -7.46 8.63 -55.16
N ASP A 954 -8.18 9.71 -55.55
CA ASP A 954 -9.54 10.18 -55.11
C ASP A 954 -10.76 9.22 -55.23
N SER A 955 -10.61 7.97 -54.82
CA SER A 955 -11.69 7.06 -54.42
C SER A 955 -11.22 6.09 -53.33
N PHE A 956 -10.14 6.45 -52.63
CA PHE A 956 -9.51 5.68 -51.56
C PHE A 956 -9.09 6.66 -50.45
N LYS A 957 -10.05 7.07 -49.63
CA LYS A 957 -9.74 7.44 -48.24
C LYS A 957 -9.80 6.12 -47.47
N MET A 958 -8.72 5.68 -46.83
CA MET A 958 -8.70 4.76 -45.67
C MET A 958 -7.31 4.13 -45.47
N LEU A 959 -6.97 3.88 -44.20
CA LEU A 959 -5.79 3.14 -43.73
C LEU A 959 -5.88 1.63 -44.05
N ILE A 960 -7.10 1.16 -44.32
CA ILE A 960 -7.47 -0.22 -44.59
C ILE A 960 -8.25 -0.28 -45.91
N VAL A 961 -7.84 -1.13 -46.84
CA VAL A 961 -8.56 -1.31 -48.12
C VAL A 961 -9.13 -2.71 -48.20
N THR A 962 -10.45 -2.83 -48.27
CA THR A 962 -11.13 -4.09 -48.60
C THR A 962 -11.20 -4.25 -50.12
N VAL A 963 -10.55 -5.28 -50.65
CA VAL A 963 -10.55 -5.60 -52.08
C VAL A 963 -11.24 -6.93 -52.31
N THR A 964 -12.40 -6.89 -52.97
CA THR A 964 -13.12 -8.08 -53.40
C THR A 964 -12.76 -8.42 -54.84
N VAL A 965 -12.08 -9.55 -55.05
CA VAL A 965 -11.74 -10.01 -56.40
C VAL A 965 -12.83 -10.96 -56.90
N ARG A 966 -13.70 -10.48 -57.81
CA ARG A 966 -14.69 -11.31 -58.54
C ARG A 966 -14.06 -11.88 -59.82
N TYR A 967 -14.33 -13.14 -60.21
CA TYR A 967 -13.73 -13.76 -61.40
C TYR A 967 -14.73 -14.12 -62.50
N VAL A 968 -14.55 -13.56 -63.70
CA VAL A 968 -15.22 -14.00 -64.95
C VAL A 968 -14.17 -14.48 -65.96
N ASN A 969 -13.97 -15.80 -66.06
CA ASN A 969 -13.06 -16.50 -67.01
C ASN A 969 -11.54 -16.21 -66.90
N SER A 970 -10.85 -16.80 -65.90
CA SER A 970 -9.41 -17.14 -65.94
C SER A 970 -8.41 -16.06 -66.41
N ILE A 971 -8.53 -14.82 -65.93
CA ILE A 971 -7.52 -13.76 -66.12
C ILE A 971 -7.15 -13.17 -64.74
N ALA A 972 -5.85 -12.98 -64.48
CA ALA A 972 -5.35 -12.35 -63.27
C ALA A 972 -5.77 -10.87 -63.19
N TYR A 973 -6.30 -10.45 -62.04
CA TYR A 973 -6.57 -9.04 -61.75
C TYR A 973 -5.28 -8.32 -61.35
N LYS A 974 -5.17 -7.05 -61.71
CA LYS A 974 -4.04 -6.17 -61.38
C LYS A 974 -4.61 -4.99 -60.61
N ILE A 975 -4.19 -4.85 -59.35
CA ILE A 975 -4.53 -3.73 -58.47
C ILE A 975 -3.32 -2.81 -58.39
#